data_AF-A0AAD7I017-F1
#
_entry.id   AF-A0AAD7I017-F1
#
_cell.length_a   1.000
_cell.length_b   1.000
_cell.length_c   1.000
_cell.angle_alpha   90.00
_cell.angle_beta   90.00
_cell.angle_gamma   90.00
#
_symmetry.space_group_name_H-M   'P 1'
#
loop_
_entity.id
_entity.type
_entity.pdbx_description
1 polymer ?
#
loop_
_entity_poly.entity_id
_entity_poly.type
_entity_poly.pdbx_seq_one_letter_code
_entity_poly.pdbx_strand_id
1 'polypeptide(L)'
;MPHQLTSTEARINNLTAYLTPILLVFAELNDAFCPPFVQPIIKTTQALIAGVQNVKRNKDQCLQLVESIHPVLFAILRIHLESETVGSLPPAILEDVAGFTDTLHKTYTCIEMQQDGNKIRQFFRQSEAHGLLKECQNKLDQAFNVFTVQNEADAMHQELMELISTLSDGTMSDRPSSVFYKGARLCSSNSFSLLPSKPKIFHGRESELQEIMELLGQNTPRVAILGGGGMGKTVLARAVLHHTDTCARFEHRFFVSAEVATTAVELAALIGLHLGLDPGSNLTRTVVQYFISQASPCLLVLDNLETPWEPAQAREGVENLLSLLAALEHLALVVTLRGAERPSKVRWSRPFLQPLQPLSNDAAQQIFEQITDDSHASDERTQLLEFTENMPLAVDLMAHLVEYEGLLTVLTRWKTEKTSLLSVGHDRHSNLDTSIAISLSSPRITPGARELLSLLSILPDGLSDHQLTHSNLPITDILSCKSVLLATSLAYKDTKNRLRSLVPIREHIQQFSPPSQPLVMSIRKGFHNLLNSYAEHKTAPISSITAQITANFANLHKVLGEGLQPGSLDIAETIRCCLALSYMYRVHMDGRTPLLDRIPLHLCDHQLMVQYLMEQMTVQTYTSVDAERLVSQGISHLQHLDDPKLEANFYGTAGAFMSHSTIDPMHGFQFLEKALALSKSTGDTGVQCQILHSMAIFMSRRGNPTAALALGREVEQIAYQATDLVQVTGALQTIAEALITFGDYKGALIELSRARELVDMCGLTGGSRYCNISNDQTEIHIRKSEYAEAKSIQTALLQNTAINKNSEIHGYTFLNIALVDVMIGTTRELIQQNLDSARKVFNRAKSPLPIIYCDMVLADLNLREGNWVLAQAQFQESLTSRDRQVVVYCVERLADSTRWLAHFQGHAKWPMMCLCESQRLQEKLMLYKALLFIGDWFISEDEVTAHNLFTVALEGFTFLDVHQSRAQCFMRFGEMAQKKGDRSKAAEMWREARPLFERSLQTKDVEQIDRRLAALEKEHQSSLVNLMTLYPPTEQPDKEVIEASTEVTRSSSTDKHTRNQVKMLGP
;
A
#
# COMPACT_ATOMS: atom_id res chain seq x y z
N MET A 1 22.93 -14.80 -66.45
CA MET A 1 22.13 -13.58 -66.21
C MET A 1 20.80 -14.02 -65.62
N PRO A 2 20.49 -13.67 -64.35
CA PRO A 2 19.12 -13.75 -63.85
C PRO A 2 18.29 -12.58 -64.42
N HIS A 3 16.97 -12.75 -64.55
CA HIS A 3 16.08 -11.64 -64.88
C HIS A 3 15.91 -10.73 -63.64
N GLN A 4 16.11 -9.43 -63.83
CA GLN A 4 15.77 -8.43 -62.82
C GLN A 4 14.25 -8.26 -62.76
N LEU A 5 13.68 -8.28 -61.54
CA LEU A 5 12.34 -7.75 -61.31
C LEU A 5 12.32 -6.26 -61.69
N THR A 6 11.23 -5.80 -62.31
CA THR A 6 11.09 -4.38 -62.62
C THR A 6 10.80 -3.58 -61.35
N SER A 7 11.40 -2.39 -61.21
CA SER A 7 11.31 -1.57 -59.98
C SER A 7 9.88 -1.24 -59.56
N THR A 8 8.96 -1.16 -60.52
CA THR A 8 7.54 -0.92 -60.32
C THR A 8 6.82 -2.09 -59.61
N GLU A 9 7.33 -3.32 -59.63
CA GLU A 9 6.69 -4.47 -58.96
C GLU A 9 7.17 -4.65 -57.52
N ALA A 10 8.44 -4.36 -57.23
CA ALA A 10 8.94 -4.28 -55.86
C ALA A 10 8.18 -3.21 -55.06
N ARG A 11 7.96 -2.01 -55.63
CA ARG A 11 7.20 -0.92 -54.97
C ARG A 11 5.77 -1.31 -54.60
N ILE A 12 5.07 -2.14 -55.39
CA ILE A 12 3.70 -2.57 -55.05
C ILE A 12 3.70 -3.48 -53.82
N ASN A 13 4.65 -4.40 -53.73
CA ASN A 13 4.81 -5.25 -52.56
C ASN A 13 5.23 -4.41 -51.33
N ASN A 14 6.18 -3.50 -51.52
CA ASN A 14 6.68 -2.57 -50.51
C ASN A 14 5.67 -1.48 -50.08
N LEU A 15 4.49 -1.44 -50.70
CA LEU A 15 3.34 -0.64 -50.24
C LEU A 15 2.29 -1.50 -49.52
N THR A 16 2.14 -2.76 -49.95
CA THR A 16 1.05 -3.66 -49.52
C THR A 16 1.21 -4.10 -48.08
N ALA A 17 2.39 -4.57 -47.65
CA ALA A 17 2.60 -5.00 -46.26
C ALA A 17 2.74 -3.84 -45.26
N TYR A 18 2.74 -2.58 -45.72
CA TYR A 18 2.80 -1.38 -44.87
C TYR A 18 1.40 -0.86 -44.53
N LEU A 19 0.58 -0.72 -45.58
CA LEU A 19 -0.81 -0.32 -45.42
C LEU A 19 -1.61 -1.42 -44.71
N THR A 20 -1.20 -2.69 -44.79
CA THR A 20 -1.91 -3.79 -44.13
C THR A 20 -1.95 -3.67 -42.59
N PRO A 21 -0.83 -3.47 -41.86
CA PRO A 21 -0.84 -3.12 -40.43
C PRO A 21 -1.71 -1.91 -40.09
N ILE A 22 -1.66 -0.83 -40.87
CA ILE A 22 -2.49 0.36 -40.62
C ILE A 22 -3.98 0.04 -40.80
N LEU A 23 -4.33 -0.70 -41.85
CA LEU A 23 -5.69 -1.15 -42.13
C LEU A 23 -6.18 -2.18 -41.10
N LEU A 24 -5.30 -2.97 -40.49
CA LEU A 24 -5.59 -3.86 -39.36
C LEU A 24 -5.82 -3.07 -38.06
N VAL A 25 -5.04 -2.04 -37.77
CA VAL A 25 -5.31 -1.14 -36.63
C VAL A 25 -6.65 -0.42 -36.82
N PHE A 26 -6.96 0.07 -38.03
CA PHE A 26 -8.29 0.60 -38.34
C PHE A 26 -9.40 -0.48 -38.21
N ALA A 27 -9.14 -1.74 -38.56
CA ALA A 27 -10.11 -2.83 -38.39
C ALA A 27 -10.36 -3.17 -36.91
N GLU A 28 -9.32 -3.25 -36.08
CA GLU A 28 -9.48 -3.45 -34.63
C GLU A 28 -10.13 -2.23 -33.95
N LEU A 29 -9.86 -1.01 -34.41
CA LEU A 29 -10.57 0.20 -33.94
C LEU A 29 -12.04 0.20 -34.39
N ASN A 30 -12.35 -0.31 -35.59
CA ASN A 30 -13.72 -0.56 -36.03
C ASN A 30 -14.42 -1.58 -35.12
N ASP A 31 -13.74 -2.66 -34.73
CA ASP A 31 -14.37 -3.70 -33.91
C ASP A 31 -14.44 -3.32 -32.41
N ALA A 32 -13.59 -2.40 -31.95
CA ALA A 32 -13.61 -1.86 -30.59
C ALA A 32 -14.55 -0.64 -30.39
N PHE A 33 -14.68 0.24 -31.40
CA PHE A 33 -15.41 1.52 -31.29
C PHE A 33 -16.48 1.76 -32.36
N CYS A 34 -16.55 0.91 -33.40
CA CYS A 34 -17.55 0.91 -34.48
C CYS A 34 -17.88 2.26 -35.18
N PRO A 35 -16.90 3.08 -35.62
CA PRO A 35 -17.20 4.34 -36.29
C PRO A 35 -17.60 4.12 -37.77
N PRO A 36 -18.70 4.73 -38.26
CA PRO A 36 -19.33 4.34 -39.53
C PRO A 36 -18.49 4.65 -40.80
N PHE A 37 -17.48 5.51 -40.69
CA PHE A 37 -16.59 5.90 -41.79
C PHE A 37 -15.38 4.96 -41.97
N VAL A 38 -15.01 4.20 -40.94
CA VAL A 38 -13.78 3.38 -40.96
C VAL A 38 -13.90 2.20 -41.92
N GLN A 39 -15.00 1.44 -41.87
CA GLN A 39 -15.19 0.27 -42.72
C GLN A 39 -15.21 0.61 -44.25
N PRO A 40 -15.84 1.71 -44.71
CA PRO A 40 -15.69 2.19 -46.10
C PRO A 40 -14.24 2.49 -46.50
N ILE A 41 -13.47 3.16 -45.64
CA ILE A 41 -12.07 3.51 -45.90
C ILE A 41 -11.21 2.25 -46.01
N ILE A 42 -11.38 1.28 -45.10
CA ILE A 42 -10.68 -0.01 -45.15
C ILE A 42 -10.95 -0.72 -46.47
N LYS A 43 -12.24 -0.94 -46.80
CA LYS A 43 -12.65 -1.69 -48.00
C LYS A 43 -12.17 -1.02 -49.29
N THR A 44 -12.25 0.31 -49.37
CA THR A 44 -11.84 1.04 -50.58
C THR A 44 -10.31 1.04 -50.73
N THR A 45 -9.55 1.17 -49.64
CA THR A 45 -8.08 1.11 -49.67
C THR A 45 -7.58 -0.30 -50.02
N GLN A 46 -8.20 -1.35 -49.48
CA GLN A 46 -7.91 -2.74 -49.87
C GLN A 46 -8.19 -3.00 -51.36
N ALA A 47 -9.32 -2.50 -51.87
CA ALA A 47 -9.66 -2.60 -53.29
C ALA A 47 -8.70 -1.81 -54.20
N LEU A 48 -8.22 -0.64 -53.75
CA LEU A 48 -7.20 0.16 -54.43
C LEU A 48 -5.87 -0.58 -54.58
N ILE A 49 -5.37 -1.19 -53.51
CA ILE A 49 -4.12 -1.96 -53.50
C ILE A 49 -4.20 -3.15 -54.47
N ALA A 50 -5.31 -3.90 -54.46
CA ALA A 50 -5.58 -4.98 -55.41
C ALA A 50 -5.78 -4.47 -56.86
N GLY A 51 -6.32 -3.26 -57.02
CA GLY A 51 -6.54 -2.61 -58.32
C GLY A 51 -5.24 -2.24 -59.02
N VAL A 52 -4.27 -1.66 -58.30
CA VAL A 52 -2.96 -1.23 -58.85
C VAL A 52 -2.16 -2.41 -59.41
N GLN A 53 -2.26 -3.60 -58.81
CA GLN A 53 -1.59 -4.82 -59.31
C GLN A 53 -1.97 -5.17 -60.76
N ASN A 54 -3.19 -4.83 -61.18
CA ASN A 54 -3.76 -5.22 -62.49
C ASN A 54 -3.64 -4.12 -63.58
N VAL A 55 -3.03 -2.97 -63.27
CA VAL A 55 -2.91 -1.81 -64.17
C VAL A 55 -1.91 -2.05 -65.30
N LYS A 56 -2.33 -1.77 -66.56
CA LYS A 56 -1.53 -2.04 -67.78
C LYS A 56 -0.87 -0.81 -68.39
N ARG A 57 -1.23 0.41 -67.96
CA ARG A 57 -0.67 1.70 -68.41
C ARG A 57 -0.68 2.71 -67.26
N ASN A 58 0.23 3.69 -67.30
CA ASN A 58 0.41 4.71 -66.24
C ASN A 58 0.70 4.13 -64.84
N LYS A 59 1.28 2.90 -64.77
CA LYS A 59 1.45 2.12 -63.52
C LYS A 59 2.17 2.90 -62.42
N ASP A 60 3.21 3.65 -62.73
CA ASP A 60 3.94 4.48 -61.74
C ASP A 60 3.13 5.68 -61.22
N GLN A 61 2.23 6.27 -62.03
CA GLN A 61 1.34 7.35 -61.56
C GLN A 61 0.23 6.79 -60.66
N CYS A 62 -0.34 5.63 -61.01
CA CYS A 62 -1.31 4.94 -60.16
C CYS A 62 -0.68 4.47 -58.83
N LEU A 63 0.61 4.11 -58.84
CA LEU A 63 1.40 3.87 -57.62
C LEU A 63 1.54 5.13 -56.76
N GLN A 64 1.97 6.24 -57.36
CA GLN A 64 2.13 7.51 -56.62
C GLN A 64 0.81 7.98 -55.99
N LEU A 65 -0.34 7.78 -56.64
CA LEU A 65 -1.64 8.08 -56.00
C LEU A 65 -1.94 7.20 -54.78
N VAL A 66 -1.47 5.95 -54.72
CA VAL A 66 -1.70 5.10 -53.53
C VAL A 66 -0.61 5.30 -52.46
N GLU A 67 0.60 5.70 -52.85
CA GLU A 67 1.63 6.22 -51.93
C GLU A 67 1.10 7.46 -51.18
N SER A 68 0.44 8.41 -51.88
CA SER A 68 -0.22 9.59 -51.27
C SER A 68 -1.38 9.27 -50.30
N ILE A 69 -1.86 8.02 -50.20
CA ILE A 69 -2.98 7.65 -49.30
C ILE A 69 -2.49 7.39 -47.87
N HIS A 70 -1.28 6.86 -47.67
CA HIS A 70 -0.76 6.54 -46.34
C HIS A 70 -0.87 7.73 -45.36
N PRO A 71 -0.30 8.91 -45.65
CA PRO A 71 -0.12 9.93 -44.61
C PRO A 71 -1.46 10.49 -44.12
N VAL A 72 -2.47 10.51 -45.00
CA VAL A 72 -3.86 10.86 -44.67
C VAL A 72 -4.48 9.87 -43.70
N LEU A 73 -4.29 8.56 -43.93
CA LEU A 73 -4.76 7.52 -43.01
C LEU A 73 -4.10 7.66 -41.63
N PHE A 74 -2.79 7.94 -41.57
CA PHE A 74 -2.07 8.10 -40.32
C PHE A 74 -2.57 9.31 -39.52
N ALA A 75 -2.82 10.45 -40.19
CA ALA A 75 -3.36 11.64 -39.54
C ALA A 75 -4.79 11.43 -39.01
N ILE A 76 -5.68 10.77 -39.77
CA ILE A 76 -7.04 10.41 -39.30
C ILE A 76 -6.96 9.48 -38.07
N LEU A 77 -6.03 8.53 -38.05
CA LEU A 77 -5.80 7.62 -36.92
C LEU A 77 -5.36 8.41 -35.67
N ARG A 78 -4.45 9.38 -35.84
CA ARG A 78 -3.97 10.27 -34.76
C ARG A 78 -5.10 11.12 -34.19
N ILE A 79 -5.90 11.77 -35.03
CA ILE A 79 -7.04 12.61 -34.60
C ILE A 79 -8.08 11.79 -33.83
N HIS A 80 -8.31 10.53 -34.22
CA HIS A 80 -9.23 9.64 -33.50
C HIS A 80 -8.71 9.24 -32.11
N LEU A 81 -7.40 9.07 -31.95
CA LEU A 81 -6.74 8.80 -30.66
C LEU A 81 -6.58 10.08 -29.80
N GLU A 82 -6.61 11.26 -30.40
CA GLU A 82 -6.57 12.56 -29.72
C GLU A 82 -7.94 13.03 -29.18
N SER A 83 -9.06 12.45 -29.64
CA SER A 83 -10.40 12.87 -29.24
C SER A 83 -10.81 12.36 -27.84
N GLU A 84 -11.15 13.28 -26.92
CA GLU A 84 -11.54 12.95 -25.53
C GLU A 84 -12.92 12.26 -25.41
N THR A 85 -13.74 12.25 -26.47
CA THR A 85 -15.07 11.61 -26.52
C THR A 85 -15.05 10.28 -27.27
N VAL A 86 -15.28 9.17 -26.54
CA VAL A 86 -15.32 7.81 -27.10
C VAL A 86 -16.37 7.70 -28.22
N GLY A 87 -15.92 7.44 -29.44
CA GLY A 87 -16.76 7.00 -30.56
C GLY A 87 -17.23 8.05 -31.57
N SER A 88 -16.88 9.34 -31.45
CA SER A 88 -17.31 10.35 -32.44
C SER A 88 -16.26 11.43 -32.72
N LEU A 89 -15.96 11.62 -34.01
CA LEU A 89 -15.21 12.78 -34.52
C LEU A 89 -16.12 14.03 -34.59
N PRO A 90 -15.55 15.26 -34.51
CA PRO A 90 -16.30 16.49 -34.72
C PRO A 90 -17.01 16.54 -36.10
N PRO A 91 -18.20 17.19 -36.22
CA PRO A 91 -18.98 17.19 -37.46
C PRO A 91 -18.22 17.67 -38.71
N ALA A 92 -17.38 18.71 -38.59
CA ALA A 92 -16.56 19.19 -39.71
C ALA A 92 -15.57 18.12 -40.19
N ILE A 93 -14.88 17.44 -39.26
CA ILE A 93 -13.93 16.37 -39.58
C ILE A 93 -14.66 15.15 -40.18
N LEU A 94 -15.92 14.90 -39.81
CA LEU A 94 -16.75 13.87 -40.47
C LEU A 94 -17.09 14.24 -41.93
N GLU A 95 -17.29 15.52 -42.25
CA GLU A 95 -17.46 15.97 -43.65
C GLU A 95 -16.14 15.83 -44.44
N ASP A 96 -15.00 16.20 -43.86
CA ASP A 96 -13.67 16.03 -44.50
C ASP A 96 -13.33 14.55 -44.74
N VAL A 97 -13.58 13.68 -43.76
CA VAL A 97 -13.37 12.22 -43.88
C VAL A 97 -14.34 11.58 -44.89
N ALA A 98 -15.57 12.09 -45.02
CA ALA A 98 -16.49 11.68 -46.08
C ALA A 98 -15.99 12.12 -47.48
N GLY A 99 -15.48 13.35 -47.61
CA GLY A 99 -14.85 13.85 -48.84
C GLY A 99 -13.59 13.07 -49.24
N PHE A 100 -12.78 12.66 -48.26
CA PHE A 100 -11.66 11.75 -48.48
C PHE A 100 -12.14 10.37 -48.96
N THR A 101 -13.19 9.80 -48.35
CA THR A 101 -13.76 8.51 -48.76
C THR A 101 -14.29 8.51 -50.20
N ASP A 102 -14.96 9.59 -50.62
CA ASP A 102 -15.37 9.83 -52.01
C ASP A 102 -14.17 9.99 -52.96
N THR A 103 -13.10 10.65 -52.51
CA THR A 103 -11.84 10.79 -53.27
C THR A 103 -11.13 9.44 -53.45
N LEU A 104 -11.10 8.57 -52.44
CA LEU A 104 -10.63 7.19 -52.55
C LEU A 104 -11.45 6.39 -53.58
N HIS A 105 -12.77 6.51 -53.55
CA HIS A 105 -13.65 5.78 -54.47
C HIS A 105 -13.51 6.25 -55.94
N LYS A 106 -13.33 7.56 -56.16
CA LYS A 106 -13.02 8.13 -57.48
C LYS A 106 -11.64 7.70 -57.99
N THR A 107 -10.66 7.62 -57.09
CA THR A 107 -9.32 7.10 -57.40
C THR A 107 -9.39 5.61 -57.81
N TYR A 108 -10.18 4.80 -57.11
CA TYR A 108 -10.40 3.38 -57.45
C TYR A 108 -10.97 3.23 -58.87
N THR A 109 -12.03 3.97 -59.17
CA THR A 109 -12.69 3.93 -60.47
C THR A 109 -11.75 4.36 -61.61
N CYS A 110 -10.87 5.33 -61.37
CA CYS A 110 -9.86 5.75 -62.36
C CYS A 110 -8.78 4.67 -62.60
N ILE A 111 -8.43 3.88 -61.58
CA ILE A 111 -7.47 2.77 -61.65
C ILE A 111 -8.08 1.56 -62.37
N GLU A 112 -9.33 1.23 -62.08
CA GLU A 112 -10.10 0.16 -62.74
C GLU A 112 -10.19 0.40 -64.27
N MET A 113 -10.43 1.65 -64.70
CA MET A 113 -10.45 2.03 -66.12
C MET A 113 -9.11 1.83 -66.86
N GLN A 114 -7.97 1.67 -66.17
CA GLN A 114 -6.66 1.40 -66.80
C GLN A 114 -6.37 -0.10 -67.01
N GLN A 115 -7.24 -0.99 -66.55
CA GLN A 115 -7.06 -2.44 -66.66
C GLN A 115 -7.59 -3.01 -67.99
N ASP A 116 -8.50 -2.31 -68.66
CA ASP A 116 -9.24 -2.82 -69.82
C ASP A 116 -8.43 -2.81 -71.14
N GLY A 117 -8.70 -3.74 -72.05
CA GLY A 117 -7.76 -4.14 -73.12
C GLY A 117 -7.93 -3.48 -74.49
N ASN A 118 -8.91 -2.59 -74.68
CA ASN A 118 -9.50 -2.37 -76.00
C ASN A 118 -8.90 -1.18 -76.80
N LYS A 119 -7.82 -1.48 -77.55
CA LYS A 119 -6.86 -0.52 -78.15
C LYS A 119 -7.45 0.69 -78.91
N ILE A 120 -8.59 0.54 -79.60
CA ILE A 120 -9.13 1.61 -80.48
C ILE A 120 -9.91 2.69 -79.71
N ARG A 121 -10.57 2.35 -78.59
CA ARG A 121 -11.20 3.37 -77.71
C ARG A 121 -10.18 4.13 -76.84
N GLN A 122 -8.95 3.65 -76.74
CA GLN A 122 -7.96 4.15 -75.78
C GLN A 122 -7.17 5.38 -76.27
N PHE A 123 -6.95 5.56 -77.58
CA PHE A 123 -6.12 6.66 -78.08
C PHE A 123 -6.78 8.04 -77.88
N PHE A 124 -8.11 8.11 -77.99
CA PHE A 124 -8.88 9.34 -77.77
C PHE A 124 -9.10 9.71 -76.29
N ARG A 125 -8.80 8.82 -75.35
CA ARG A 125 -9.00 9.04 -73.89
C ARG A 125 -7.73 9.32 -73.11
N GLN A 126 -6.55 9.35 -73.74
CA GLN A 126 -5.28 9.49 -73.00
C GLN A 126 -5.12 10.84 -72.29
N SER A 127 -5.56 11.95 -72.89
CA SER A 127 -5.55 13.27 -72.21
C SER A 127 -6.59 13.36 -71.09
N GLU A 128 -7.79 12.84 -71.33
CA GLU A 128 -8.90 12.79 -70.37
C GLU A 128 -8.53 11.98 -69.12
N ALA A 129 -7.98 10.77 -69.28
CA ALA A 129 -7.55 9.94 -68.17
C ALA A 129 -6.32 10.49 -67.42
N HIS A 130 -5.39 11.14 -68.11
CA HIS A 130 -4.24 11.80 -67.46
C HIS A 130 -4.65 13.07 -66.70
N GLY A 131 -5.69 13.77 -67.18
CA GLY A 131 -6.36 14.85 -66.46
C GLY A 131 -7.03 14.36 -65.16
N LEU A 132 -7.83 13.28 -65.24
CA LEU A 132 -8.51 12.70 -64.08
C LEU A 132 -7.55 12.16 -63.02
N LEU A 133 -6.45 11.50 -63.42
CA LEU A 133 -5.40 11.07 -62.49
C LEU A 133 -4.77 12.26 -61.76
N LYS A 134 -4.47 13.34 -62.48
CA LYS A 134 -3.91 14.57 -61.89
C LYS A 134 -4.91 15.31 -61.00
N GLU A 135 -6.21 15.27 -61.32
CA GLU A 135 -7.26 15.81 -60.47
C GLU A 135 -7.40 15.01 -59.16
N CYS A 136 -7.34 13.68 -59.23
CA CYS A 136 -7.36 12.83 -58.05
C CYS A 136 -6.12 13.03 -57.17
N GLN A 137 -4.93 13.16 -57.77
CA GLN A 137 -3.71 13.44 -57.01
C GLN A 137 -3.76 14.82 -56.33
N ASN A 138 -4.15 15.88 -57.05
CA ASN A 138 -4.37 17.20 -56.45
C ASN A 138 -5.36 17.18 -55.27
N LYS A 139 -6.38 16.29 -55.29
CA LYS A 139 -7.36 16.14 -54.21
C LYS A 139 -6.84 15.33 -53.03
N LEU A 140 -6.02 14.31 -53.27
CA LEU A 140 -5.29 13.60 -52.21
C LEU A 140 -4.27 14.53 -51.55
N ASP A 141 -3.54 15.33 -52.33
CA ASP A 141 -2.63 16.36 -51.82
C ASP A 141 -3.38 17.44 -51.03
N GLN A 142 -4.59 17.84 -51.46
CA GLN A 142 -5.45 18.76 -50.68
C GLN A 142 -5.96 18.14 -49.38
N ALA A 143 -6.44 16.90 -49.39
CA ALA A 143 -6.85 16.18 -48.19
C ALA A 143 -5.66 16.03 -47.22
N PHE A 144 -4.49 15.61 -47.73
CA PHE A 144 -3.25 15.55 -46.98
C PHE A 144 -2.90 16.89 -46.34
N ASN A 145 -2.96 18.00 -47.07
CA ASN A 145 -2.73 19.33 -46.48
C ASN A 145 -3.78 19.70 -45.42
N VAL A 146 -5.07 19.36 -45.60
CA VAL A 146 -6.11 19.58 -44.57
C VAL A 146 -5.78 18.82 -43.28
N PHE A 147 -5.30 17.58 -43.39
CA PHE A 147 -4.96 16.74 -42.23
C PHE A 147 -3.53 16.95 -41.67
N THR A 148 -2.58 17.53 -42.42
CA THR A 148 -1.18 17.78 -41.97
C THR A 148 -0.80 19.25 -41.74
N VAL A 149 -1.66 20.19 -42.10
CA VAL A 149 -1.71 21.49 -41.41
C VAL A 149 -2.08 21.31 -39.91
N GLN A 150 -2.38 20.07 -39.49
CA GLN A 150 -2.45 19.60 -38.10
C GLN A 150 -1.36 18.54 -37.75
N ASN A 151 -0.13 18.77 -38.22
CA ASN A 151 1.16 18.12 -37.89
C ASN A 151 1.60 16.90 -38.74
N GLU A 152 2.92 16.72 -38.82
CA GLU A 152 3.70 15.97 -39.83
C GLU A 152 3.80 14.44 -39.57
N ALA A 153 4.03 13.62 -40.61
CA ALA A 153 3.99 12.14 -40.50
C ALA A 153 4.92 11.31 -41.43
N ASP A 154 5.62 11.88 -42.42
CA ASP A 154 6.19 11.08 -43.52
C ASP A 154 7.44 10.23 -43.19
N ALA A 155 8.13 10.50 -42.08
CA ALA A 155 9.46 9.94 -41.82
C ALA A 155 9.47 8.40 -41.56
N MET A 156 8.45 7.86 -40.91
CA MET A 156 8.44 6.46 -40.42
C MET A 156 7.95 5.43 -41.45
N HIS A 157 7.52 5.85 -42.65
CA HIS A 157 6.91 4.92 -43.62
C HIS A 157 7.94 4.01 -44.30
N GLN A 158 9.03 4.59 -44.81
CA GLN A 158 9.90 3.91 -45.78
C GLN A 158 10.66 2.72 -45.18
N GLU A 159 10.88 2.77 -43.88
CA GLU A 159 11.67 1.82 -43.12
C GLU A 159 10.93 0.46 -42.95
N LEU A 160 9.63 0.51 -42.60
CA LEU A 160 8.83 -0.54 -41.95
C LEU A 160 8.48 -1.77 -42.84
N MET A 161 9.33 -2.13 -43.81
CA MET A 161 8.95 -2.94 -44.98
C MET A 161 9.97 -3.96 -45.55
N GLU A 162 11.02 -4.30 -44.81
CA GLU A 162 12.08 -5.24 -45.24
C GLU A 162 12.18 -6.56 -44.41
N LEU A 163 11.62 -6.70 -43.17
CA LEU A 163 11.60 -7.96 -42.37
C LEU A 163 10.67 -8.92 -43.07
N ILE A 164 9.44 -8.45 -43.31
CA ILE A 164 8.22 -9.25 -43.13
C ILE A 164 8.20 -10.47 -44.06
N SER A 165 9.03 -10.43 -45.11
CA SER A 165 9.39 -11.52 -46.00
C SER A 165 10.10 -12.75 -45.38
N THR A 166 10.63 -12.70 -44.16
CA THR A 166 11.67 -13.66 -43.69
C THR A 166 11.27 -14.72 -42.66
N LEU A 167 10.13 -14.62 -41.96
CA LEU A 167 9.87 -15.40 -40.71
C LEU A 167 8.57 -16.22 -40.66
N SER A 168 8.09 -16.78 -41.78
CA SER A 168 6.97 -17.74 -41.79
C SER A 168 7.44 -19.20 -41.85
N ASP A 169 7.21 -19.96 -40.76
CA ASP A 169 6.60 -21.32 -40.74
C ASP A 169 7.08 -22.20 -39.55
N GLY A 170 6.14 -22.89 -38.87
CA GLY A 170 6.42 -23.93 -37.85
C GLY A 170 5.38 -24.00 -36.72
N THR A 171 4.85 -25.19 -36.39
CA THR A 171 3.62 -25.33 -35.57
C THR A 171 3.50 -26.57 -34.65
N MET A 172 2.74 -26.40 -33.54
CA MET A 172 1.87 -27.36 -32.80
C MET A 172 2.42 -28.64 -32.08
N SER A 173 2.12 -28.81 -30.77
CA SER A 173 1.01 -29.67 -30.24
C SER A 173 1.13 -30.19 -28.76
N ASP A 174 -0.02 -30.18 -28.06
CA ASP A 174 -0.58 -31.05 -26.98
C ASP A 174 0.17 -31.67 -25.75
N ARG A 175 -0.22 -31.24 -24.52
CA ARG A 175 -1.27 -31.79 -23.58
C ARG A 175 -1.30 -33.32 -23.19
N PRO A 176 -2.00 -33.76 -22.11
CA PRO A 176 -1.99 -33.36 -20.67
C PRO A 176 -2.22 -34.55 -19.64
N SER A 177 -2.60 -34.25 -18.37
CA SER A 177 -3.36 -35.11 -17.37
C SER A 177 -2.61 -36.14 -16.46
N SER A 178 -3.09 -36.58 -15.27
CA SER A 178 -3.96 -36.03 -14.17
C SER A 178 -4.11 -37.02 -12.95
N VAL A 179 -4.91 -36.68 -11.90
CA VAL A 179 -5.76 -37.58 -11.05
C VAL A 179 -5.28 -38.26 -9.70
N PHE A 180 -5.57 -37.57 -8.57
CA PHE A 180 -6.35 -37.95 -7.34
C PHE A 180 -5.94 -38.82 -6.08
N TYR A 181 -6.28 -38.22 -4.89
CA TYR A 181 -7.06 -38.70 -3.69
C TYR A 181 -6.52 -39.47 -2.43
N LYS A 182 -6.74 -38.83 -1.24
CA LYS A 182 -7.30 -39.29 0.10
C LYS A 182 -6.68 -40.50 0.86
N GLY A 183 -6.72 -40.64 2.21
CA GLY A 183 -7.22 -39.82 3.35
C GLY A 183 -7.47 -40.66 4.66
N ALA A 184 -7.94 -40.04 5.77
CA ALA A 184 -8.44 -40.64 7.07
C ALA A 184 -7.39 -41.11 8.14
N ARG A 185 -7.62 -41.25 9.48
CA ARG A 185 -8.69 -40.85 10.48
C ARG A 185 -8.18 -40.98 11.97
N LEU A 186 -8.99 -40.56 12.97
CA LEU A 186 -8.71 -40.53 14.45
C LEU A 186 -9.46 -41.62 15.30
N CYS A 187 -9.09 -41.81 16.59
CA CYS A 187 -9.91 -42.40 17.70
C CYS A 187 -9.38 -42.04 19.14
N SER A 188 -10.09 -42.38 20.25
CA SER A 188 -10.00 -41.67 21.56
C SER A 188 -10.50 -42.40 22.87
N SER A 189 -10.45 -41.70 24.04
CA SER A 189 -11.27 -41.86 25.31
C SER A 189 -10.91 -42.93 26.38
N ASN A 190 -11.32 -42.94 27.69
CA ASN A 190 -11.71 -41.92 28.73
C ASN A 190 -11.92 -42.57 30.16
N SER A 191 -11.60 -41.90 31.31
CA SER A 191 -12.13 -42.22 32.68
C SER A 191 -11.94 -41.08 33.73
N PHE A 192 -12.65 -41.09 34.89
CA PHE A 192 -12.97 -39.88 35.70
C PHE A 192 -12.80 -39.96 37.25
N SER A 193 -12.79 -38.78 37.92
CA SER A 193 -12.76 -38.57 39.39
C SER A 193 -13.66 -37.41 39.84
N LEU A 194 -14.12 -37.39 41.10
CA LEU A 194 -15.10 -36.44 41.68
C LEU A 194 -14.60 -34.99 41.96
N LEU A 195 -13.41 -34.63 41.48
CA LEU A 195 -13.00 -33.23 41.39
C LEU A 195 -13.94 -32.46 40.43
N PRO A 196 -14.07 -31.12 40.55
CA PRO A 196 -14.69 -30.33 39.48
C PRO A 196 -13.99 -30.66 38.15
N SER A 197 -14.77 -30.95 37.10
CA SER A 197 -14.23 -31.55 35.87
C SER A 197 -13.06 -30.74 35.29
N LYS A 198 -12.07 -31.44 34.72
CA LYS A 198 -10.96 -30.80 34.01
C LYS A 198 -11.54 -29.86 32.92
N PRO A 199 -11.05 -28.61 32.79
CA PRO A 199 -11.45 -27.74 31.69
C PRO A 199 -11.30 -28.45 30.34
N LYS A 200 -12.35 -28.41 29.51
CA LYS A 200 -12.35 -29.00 28.16
C LYS A 200 -11.59 -28.13 27.15
N ILE A 201 -11.75 -26.81 27.31
CA ILE A 201 -11.09 -25.76 26.56
C ILE A 201 -10.19 -25.03 27.57
N PHE A 202 -8.91 -24.91 27.25
CA PHE A 202 -7.89 -24.29 28.10
C PHE A 202 -6.70 -23.92 27.22
N HIS A 203 -6.55 -22.62 26.95
CA HIS A 203 -5.46 -22.03 26.16
C HIS A 203 -5.07 -20.68 26.76
N GLY A 204 -3.80 -20.27 26.60
CA GLY A 204 -3.31 -18.95 27.02
C GLY A 204 -3.16 -18.78 28.52
N ARG A 205 -2.98 -19.88 29.26
CA ARG A 205 -2.78 -19.92 30.72
C ARG A 205 -1.71 -20.94 31.15
N GLU A 206 -0.95 -21.46 30.19
CA GLU A 206 0.06 -22.50 30.40
C GLU A 206 1.24 -21.97 31.21
N SER A 207 1.62 -20.70 30.97
CA SER A 207 2.59 -19.93 31.75
C SER A 207 2.20 -19.85 33.24
N GLU A 208 1.01 -19.33 33.54
CA GLU A 208 0.54 -19.17 34.92
C GLU A 208 0.28 -20.52 35.60
N LEU A 209 -0.13 -21.54 34.84
CA LEU A 209 -0.24 -22.92 35.34
C LEU A 209 1.13 -23.45 35.77
N GLN A 210 2.18 -23.25 34.96
CA GLN A 210 3.54 -23.68 35.29
C GLN A 210 4.13 -22.88 36.45
N GLU A 211 3.94 -21.56 36.51
CA GLU A 211 4.31 -20.74 37.69
C GLU A 211 3.65 -21.29 38.97
N ILE A 212 2.37 -21.69 38.90
CA ILE A 212 1.68 -22.30 40.05
C ILE A 212 2.27 -23.69 40.38
N MET A 213 2.69 -24.50 39.40
CA MET A 213 3.37 -25.78 39.66
C MET A 213 4.70 -25.57 40.37
N GLU A 214 5.52 -24.61 39.93
CA GLU A 214 6.79 -24.25 40.56
C GLU A 214 6.58 -23.74 42.01
N LEU A 215 5.56 -22.92 42.24
CA LEU A 215 5.17 -22.46 43.58
C LEU A 215 4.64 -23.60 44.47
N LEU A 216 3.84 -24.53 43.93
CA LEU A 216 3.39 -25.74 44.64
C LEU A 216 4.53 -26.75 44.89
N GLY A 217 5.61 -26.68 44.10
CA GLY A 217 6.86 -27.42 44.29
C GLY A 217 7.57 -27.07 45.60
N GLN A 218 7.37 -25.87 46.14
CA GLN A 218 8.05 -25.37 47.34
C GLN A 218 7.65 -26.12 48.63
N ASN A 219 8.46 -25.98 49.67
CA ASN A 219 8.05 -26.33 51.03
C ASN A 219 6.98 -25.33 51.49
N THR A 220 5.90 -25.81 52.12
CA THR A 220 4.80 -24.99 52.63
C THR A 220 4.23 -24.00 51.58
N PRO A 221 3.62 -24.46 50.47
CA PRO A 221 3.20 -23.56 49.39
C PRO A 221 1.88 -22.85 49.73
N ARG A 222 1.81 -21.53 49.49
CA ARG A 222 0.61 -20.69 49.66
C ARG A 222 0.47 -19.76 48.46
N VAL A 223 -0.52 -20.00 47.59
CA VAL A 223 -0.68 -19.30 46.30
C VAL A 223 -2.01 -18.55 46.26
N ALA A 224 -1.99 -17.30 45.78
CA ALA A 224 -3.19 -16.51 45.55
C ALA A 224 -3.32 -16.19 44.06
N ILE A 225 -4.35 -16.75 43.41
CA ILE A 225 -4.71 -16.48 42.02
C ILE A 225 -5.63 -15.25 42.02
N LEU A 226 -5.14 -14.14 41.46
CA LEU A 226 -5.78 -12.83 41.53
C LEU A 226 -6.25 -12.36 40.15
N GLY A 227 -6.99 -11.25 40.08
CA GLY A 227 -7.45 -10.62 38.84
C GLY A 227 -8.93 -10.26 38.86
N GLY A 228 -9.39 -9.60 37.79
CA GLY A 228 -10.77 -9.12 37.65
C GLY A 228 -11.84 -10.21 37.61
N GLY A 229 -13.11 -9.78 37.50
CA GLY A 229 -14.21 -10.65 37.09
C GLY A 229 -13.94 -11.24 35.69
N GLY A 230 -14.43 -12.44 35.41
CA GLY A 230 -14.28 -13.10 34.10
C GLY A 230 -12.87 -13.56 33.69
N MET A 231 -11.82 -13.31 34.48
CA MET A 231 -10.41 -13.59 34.11
C MET A 231 -9.97 -15.07 34.11
N GLY A 232 -10.90 -16.02 34.28
CA GLY A 232 -10.60 -17.46 34.25
C GLY A 232 -9.92 -18.03 35.51
N LYS A 233 -9.89 -17.30 36.63
CA LYS A 233 -9.24 -17.73 37.90
C LYS A 233 -9.68 -19.15 38.34
N THR A 234 -10.98 -19.40 38.38
CA THR A 234 -11.58 -20.70 38.72
C THR A 234 -11.20 -21.81 37.72
N VAL A 235 -11.05 -21.47 36.44
CA VAL A 235 -10.64 -22.39 35.38
C VAL A 235 -9.17 -22.79 35.55
N LEU A 236 -8.29 -21.83 35.86
CA LEU A 236 -6.89 -22.08 36.20
C LEU A 236 -6.76 -22.92 37.48
N ALA A 237 -7.53 -22.61 38.53
CA ALA A 237 -7.57 -23.39 39.76
C ALA A 237 -8.04 -24.84 39.54
N ARG A 238 -8.96 -25.07 38.59
CA ARG A 238 -9.35 -26.43 38.14
C ARG A 238 -8.25 -27.11 37.34
N ALA A 239 -7.54 -26.41 36.45
CA ALA A 239 -6.40 -26.98 35.74
C ALA A 239 -5.27 -27.41 36.70
N VAL A 240 -4.95 -26.59 37.70
CA VAL A 240 -4.01 -26.90 38.80
C VAL A 240 -4.34 -28.22 39.49
N LEU A 241 -5.61 -28.46 39.84
CA LEU A 241 -6.07 -29.69 40.50
C LEU A 241 -5.90 -30.98 39.68
N HIS A 242 -5.93 -30.85 38.35
CA HIS A 242 -5.82 -31.95 37.37
C HIS A 242 -4.43 -32.05 36.71
N HIS A 243 -3.46 -31.24 37.13
CA HIS A 243 -2.08 -31.35 36.63
C HIS A 243 -1.43 -32.65 37.15
N THR A 244 -0.55 -33.26 36.35
CA THR A 244 0.10 -34.55 36.67
C THR A 244 0.84 -34.50 38.00
N ASP A 245 1.56 -33.41 38.22
CA ASP A 245 2.47 -33.27 39.37
C ASP A 245 1.65 -33.00 40.65
N THR A 246 0.54 -32.27 40.51
CA THR A 246 -0.45 -32.11 41.58
C THR A 246 -1.10 -33.47 41.93
N CYS A 247 -1.40 -34.30 40.93
CA CYS A 247 -1.92 -35.66 41.14
C CYS A 247 -0.91 -36.57 41.85
N ALA A 248 0.38 -36.45 41.53
CA ALA A 248 1.45 -37.27 42.08
C ALA A 248 1.88 -36.83 43.50
N ARG A 249 1.82 -35.53 43.81
CA ARG A 249 2.24 -34.97 45.10
C ARG A 249 1.13 -34.90 46.15
N PHE A 250 -0.11 -34.66 45.74
CA PHE A 250 -1.25 -34.47 46.64
C PHE A 250 -2.30 -35.55 46.40
N GLU A 251 -2.27 -36.58 47.23
CA GLU A 251 -3.29 -37.64 47.25
C GLU A 251 -4.68 -37.05 47.56
N HIS A 252 -4.73 -36.19 48.58
CA HIS A 252 -5.95 -35.52 49.02
C HIS A 252 -6.03 -34.09 48.45
N ARG A 253 -6.95 -33.90 47.50
CA ARG A 253 -7.16 -32.65 46.76
C ARG A 253 -8.60 -32.19 46.89
N PHE A 254 -8.80 -31.01 47.47
CA PHE A 254 -10.10 -30.45 47.79
C PHE A 254 -10.33 -29.13 47.06
N PHE A 255 -11.54 -28.95 46.52
CA PHE A 255 -12.01 -27.70 45.94
C PHE A 255 -13.27 -27.26 46.69
N VAL A 256 -13.26 -26.06 47.25
CA VAL A 256 -14.34 -25.48 48.03
C VAL A 256 -14.67 -24.10 47.47
N SER A 257 -15.90 -23.89 47.00
CA SER A 257 -16.36 -22.53 46.69
C SER A 257 -16.79 -21.83 47.97
N ALA A 258 -16.21 -20.67 48.26
CA ALA A 258 -16.57 -19.81 49.39
C ALA A 258 -17.78 -18.89 49.09
N GLU A 259 -18.39 -19.04 47.91
CA GLU A 259 -19.42 -18.14 47.36
C GLU A 259 -20.67 -17.95 48.24
N VAL A 260 -21.00 -18.93 49.10
CA VAL A 260 -22.16 -18.85 50.02
C VAL A 260 -21.77 -18.54 51.47
N ALA A 261 -20.49 -18.26 51.76
CA ALA A 261 -20.04 -17.81 53.07
C ALA A 261 -19.90 -16.28 53.10
N THR A 262 -20.47 -15.68 54.14
CA THR A 262 -20.33 -14.25 54.48
C THR A 262 -19.43 -14.04 55.70
N THR A 263 -19.24 -15.08 56.53
CA THR A 263 -18.40 -15.05 57.72
C THR A 263 -17.32 -16.14 57.74
N ALA A 264 -16.31 -15.97 58.59
CA ALA A 264 -15.27 -16.98 58.81
C ALA A 264 -15.81 -18.31 59.39
N VAL A 265 -16.92 -18.26 60.13
CA VAL A 265 -17.56 -19.46 60.70
C VAL A 265 -18.28 -20.25 59.60
N GLU A 266 -18.98 -19.57 58.69
CA GLU A 266 -19.57 -20.18 57.49
C GLU A 266 -18.51 -20.75 56.55
N LEU A 267 -17.39 -20.05 56.36
CA LEU A 267 -16.28 -20.57 55.56
C LEU A 267 -15.67 -21.85 56.17
N ALA A 268 -15.51 -21.89 57.50
CA ALA A 268 -15.10 -23.11 58.19
C ALA A 268 -16.15 -24.24 58.07
N ALA A 269 -17.44 -23.90 58.07
CA ALA A 269 -18.53 -24.87 57.84
C ALA A 269 -18.49 -25.47 56.42
N LEU A 270 -18.28 -24.64 55.38
CA LEU A 270 -18.17 -25.09 54.00
C LEU A 270 -16.96 -26.00 53.78
N ILE A 271 -15.81 -25.66 54.36
CA ILE A 271 -14.63 -26.54 54.32
C ILE A 271 -14.95 -27.86 55.04
N GLY A 272 -15.54 -27.81 56.23
CA GLY A 272 -15.96 -29.01 56.97
C GLY A 272 -16.87 -29.94 56.18
N LEU A 273 -17.86 -29.38 55.47
CA LEU A 273 -18.78 -30.13 54.62
C LEU A 273 -18.07 -30.87 53.47
N HIS A 274 -17.11 -30.21 52.79
CA HIS A 274 -16.34 -30.84 51.70
C HIS A 274 -15.34 -31.89 52.21
N LEU A 275 -15.01 -31.88 53.50
CA LEU A 275 -14.18 -32.88 54.17
C LEU A 275 -15.00 -34.01 54.82
N GLY A 276 -16.34 -33.95 54.76
CA GLY A 276 -17.23 -34.94 55.39
C GLY A 276 -17.28 -34.85 56.92
N LEU A 277 -17.08 -33.66 57.50
CA LEU A 277 -17.04 -33.44 58.94
C LEU A 277 -18.39 -33.01 59.51
N ASP A 278 -18.78 -33.59 60.65
CA ASP A 278 -20.04 -33.28 61.33
C ASP A 278 -20.12 -31.82 61.86
N PRO A 279 -21.34 -31.21 61.90
CA PRO A 279 -21.57 -29.86 62.44
C PRO A 279 -21.33 -29.72 63.96
N GLY A 280 -20.06 -29.71 64.38
CA GLY A 280 -19.65 -29.52 65.78
C GLY A 280 -19.61 -28.06 66.25
N SER A 281 -19.56 -27.84 67.57
CA SER A 281 -19.60 -26.50 68.19
C SER A 281 -18.39 -25.59 67.95
N ASN A 282 -17.33 -26.09 67.30
CA ASN A 282 -16.17 -25.30 66.90
C ASN A 282 -15.58 -25.83 65.58
N LEU A 283 -16.32 -25.63 64.48
CA LEU A 283 -15.96 -26.05 63.12
C LEU A 283 -14.54 -25.64 62.71
N THR A 284 -14.10 -24.41 63.04
CA THR A 284 -12.73 -23.94 62.79
C THR A 284 -11.68 -24.86 63.39
N ARG A 285 -11.87 -25.27 64.67
CA ARG A 285 -10.96 -26.22 65.32
C ARG A 285 -11.05 -27.61 64.70
N THR A 286 -12.25 -28.09 64.35
CA THR A 286 -12.44 -29.42 63.73
C THR A 286 -11.74 -29.51 62.36
N VAL A 287 -11.87 -28.49 61.51
CA VAL A 287 -11.21 -28.43 60.19
C VAL A 287 -9.68 -28.41 60.32
N VAL A 288 -9.14 -27.57 61.21
CA VAL A 288 -7.69 -27.53 61.47
C VAL A 288 -7.20 -28.87 62.04
N GLN A 289 -7.97 -29.50 62.94
CA GLN A 289 -7.63 -30.80 63.52
C GLN A 289 -7.66 -31.94 62.48
N TYR A 290 -8.61 -31.93 61.55
CA TYR A 290 -8.67 -32.89 60.44
C TYR A 290 -7.40 -32.82 59.58
N PHE A 291 -6.98 -31.62 59.18
CA PHE A 291 -5.76 -31.47 58.40
C PHE A 291 -4.53 -31.90 59.21
N ILE A 292 -4.42 -31.54 60.49
CA ILE A 292 -3.34 -32.01 61.38
C ILE A 292 -3.28 -33.55 61.45
N SER A 293 -4.41 -34.26 61.34
CA SER A 293 -4.43 -35.74 61.36
C SER A 293 -4.07 -36.42 60.03
N GLN A 294 -3.87 -35.69 58.92
CA GLN A 294 -3.49 -36.30 57.64
C GLN A 294 -1.99 -36.62 57.58
N ALA A 295 -1.67 -37.85 57.18
CA ALA A 295 -0.30 -38.34 57.05
C ALA A 295 0.35 -38.01 55.70
N SER A 296 -0.45 -37.76 54.65
CA SER A 296 0.00 -37.34 53.32
C SER A 296 -0.23 -35.84 53.09
N PRO A 297 0.53 -35.19 52.18
CA PRO A 297 0.31 -33.77 51.86
C PRO A 297 -1.06 -33.53 51.23
N CYS A 298 -1.78 -32.52 51.73
CA CYS A 298 -3.09 -32.12 51.24
C CYS A 298 -3.00 -30.85 50.39
N LEU A 299 -3.87 -30.72 49.38
CA LEU A 299 -4.10 -29.47 48.68
C LEU A 299 -5.55 -29.00 48.89
N LEU A 300 -5.72 -27.80 49.45
CA LEU A 300 -6.99 -27.11 49.58
C LEU A 300 -7.05 -25.90 48.63
N VAL A 301 -8.04 -25.90 47.74
CA VAL A 301 -8.38 -24.78 46.89
C VAL A 301 -9.64 -24.09 47.43
N LEU A 302 -9.53 -22.82 47.80
CA LEU A 302 -10.65 -21.95 48.18
C LEU A 302 -10.96 -21.00 47.02
N ASP A 303 -12.03 -21.27 46.28
CA ASP A 303 -12.46 -20.46 45.13
C ASP A 303 -13.47 -19.38 45.56
N ASN A 304 -13.38 -18.18 44.99
CA ASN A 304 -14.25 -17.02 45.29
C ASN A 304 -14.16 -16.56 46.77
N LEU A 305 -12.95 -16.59 47.34
CA LEU A 305 -12.70 -16.19 48.72
C LEU A 305 -12.99 -14.70 48.99
N GLU A 306 -13.24 -13.90 47.94
CA GLU A 306 -13.73 -12.53 48.06
C GLU A 306 -15.05 -12.40 48.84
N THR A 307 -15.99 -13.36 48.77
CA THR A 307 -17.33 -13.19 49.36
C THR A 307 -17.30 -13.03 50.89
N PRO A 308 -16.62 -13.90 51.67
CA PRO A 308 -16.48 -13.68 53.11
C PRO A 308 -15.37 -12.68 53.48
N TRP A 309 -14.43 -12.37 52.57
CA TRP A 309 -13.25 -11.53 52.87
C TRP A 309 -13.43 -10.04 52.57
N GLU A 310 -14.24 -9.64 51.58
CA GLU A 310 -14.51 -8.22 51.27
C GLU A 310 -15.27 -7.46 52.39
N PRO A 311 -16.27 -8.05 53.09
CA PRO A 311 -17.00 -7.34 54.14
C PRO A 311 -16.06 -6.97 55.30
N ALA A 312 -15.82 -5.67 55.52
CA ALA A 312 -14.82 -5.17 56.47
C ALA A 312 -14.97 -5.71 57.91
N GLN A 313 -16.20 -6.05 58.32
CA GLN A 313 -16.49 -6.65 59.63
C GLN A 313 -16.10 -8.14 59.73
N ALA A 314 -16.16 -8.88 58.62
CA ALA A 314 -15.81 -10.30 58.55
C ALA A 314 -14.34 -10.54 58.20
N ARG A 315 -13.74 -9.60 57.43
CA ARG A 315 -12.39 -9.69 56.86
C ARG A 315 -11.32 -10.13 57.85
N GLU A 316 -11.29 -9.55 59.06
CA GLU A 316 -10.28 -9.94 60.05
C GLU A 316 -10.44 -11.40 60.53
N GLY A 317 -11.67 -11.85 60.72
CA GLY A 317 -11.97 -13.23 61.10
C GLY A 317 -11.56 -14.23 60.02
N VAL A 318 -11.77 -13.89 58.74
CA VAL A 318 -11.34 -14.72 57.60
C VAL A 318 -9.82 -14.76 57.53
N GLU A 319 -9.14 -13.63 57.71
CA GLU A 319 -7.67 -13.61 57.74
C GLU A 319 -7.09 -14.39 58.93
N ASN A 320 -7.76 -14.42 60.09
CA ASN A 320 -7.38 -15.28 61.21
C ASN A 320 -7.54 -16.78 60.85
N LEU A 321 -8.64 -17.18 60.20
CA LEU A 321 -8.83 -18.56 59.72
C LEU A 321 -7.77 -18.97 58.69
N LEU A 322 -7.49 -18.10 57.72
CA LEU A 322 -6.44 -18.33 56.71
C LEU A 322 -5.05 -18.44 57.34
N SER A 323 -4.77 -17.66 58.40
CA SER A 323 -3.51 -17.75 59.15
C SER A 323 -3.35 -19.11 59.85
N LEU A 324 -4.42 -19.62 60.47
CA LEU A 324 -4.44 -20.96 61.08
C LEU A 324 -4.21 -22.07 60.05
N LEU A 325 -4.83 -21.98 58.88
CA LEU A 325 -4.63 -22.96 57.79
C LEU A 325 -3.21 -22.85 57.20
N ALA A 326 -2.69 -21.64 57.00
CA ALA A 326 -1.36 -21.40 56.45
C ALA A 326 -0.21 -21.79 57.41
N ALA A 327 -0.48 -21.98 58.70
CA ALA A 327 0.47 -22.51 59.67
C ALA A 327 0.69 -24.04 59.57
N LEU A 328 -0.13 -24.77 58.81
CA LEU A 328 -0.01 -26.22 58.64
C LEU A 328 0.98 -26.54 57.50
N GLU A 329 2.16 -27.06 57.83
CA GLU A 329 3.26 -27.21 56.87
C GLU A 329 2.93 -28.16 55.70
N HIS A 330 2.21 -29.24 55.99
CA HIS A 330 1.78 -30.28 55.04
C HIS A 330 0.51 -29.93 54.25
N LEU A 331 -0.15 -28.81 54.55
CA LEU A 331 -1.27 -28.29 53.77
C LEU A 331 -0.76 -27.30 52.72
N ALA A 332 -0.93 -27.61 51.44
CA ALA A 332 -0.86 -26.64 50.36
C ALA A 332 -2.17 -25.85 50.28
N LEU A 333 -2.07 -24.52 50.20
CA LEU A 333 -3.22 -23.63 50.13
C LEU A 333 -3.19 -22.83 48.82
N VAL A 334 -4.23 -22.98 48.01
CA VAL A 334 -4.50 -22.13 46.85
C VAL A 334 -5.79 -21.37 47.11
N VAL A 335 -5.80 -20.07 46.84
CA VAL A 335 -7.00 -19.24 46.94
C VAL A 335 -7.25 -18.50 45.62
N THR A 336 -8.51 -18.26 45.27
CA THR A 336 -8.86 -17.30 44.21
C THR A 336 -9.59 -16.10 44.82
N LEU A 337 -9.20 -14.88 44.41
CA LEU A 337 -9.86 -13.63 44.82
C LEU A 337 -10.01 -12.66 43.65
N ARG A 338 -11.02 -11.80 43.73
CA ARG A 338 -11.25 -10.67 42.84
C ARG A 338 -10.45 -9.43 43.23
N GLY A 339 -9.82 -8.82 42.22
CA GLY A 339 -8.91 -7.70 42.37
C GLY A 339 -7.44 -8.13 42.45
N ALA A 340 -6.56 -7.21 42.84
CA ALA A 340 -5.12 -7.39 42.93
C ALA A 340 -4.57 -7.45 44.36
N GLU A 341 -5.44 -7.36 45.37
CA GLU A 341 -5.10 -7.35 46.79
C GLU A 341 -5.01 -8.79 47.36
N ARG A 342 -4.15 -9.02 48.36
CA ARG A 342 -3.98 -10.32 49.03
C ARG A 342 -4.38 -10.23 50.51
N PRO A 343 -4.99 -11.29 51.09
CA PRO A 343 -5.22 -11.38 52.53
C PRO A 343 -3.91 -11.21 53.33
N SER A 344 -3.93 -10.36 54.36
CA SER A 344 -2.70 -9.84 54.99
C SER A 344 -2.00 -10.81 55.95
N LYS A 345 -2.76 -11.58 56.74
CA LYS A 345 -2.23 -12.49 57.80
C LYS A 345 -1.67 -13.82 57.29
N VAL A 346 -1.31 -13.92 56.00
CA VAL A 346 -0.78 -15.12 55.35
C VAL A 346 0.58 -14.86 54.71
N ARG A 347 1.57 -15.70 55.04
CA ARG A 347 2.86 -15.73 54.34
C ARG A 347 2.72 -16.48 53.01
N TRP A 348 2.21 -15.78 52.00
CA TRP A 348 2.17 -16.24 50.60
C TRP A 348 3.57 -16.64 50.11
N SER A 349 3.66 -17.58 49.16
CA SER A 349 4.89 -18.01 48.49
C SER A 349 5.57 -16.89 47.70
N ARG A 350 6.80 -17.13 47.21
CA ARG A 350 7.55 -16.21 46.33
C ARG A 350 8.18 -16.98 45.15
N PRO A 351 8.27 -16.40 43.94
CA PRO A 351 7.75 -15.09 43.53
C PRO A 351 6.23 -14.97 43.66
N PHE A 352 5.71 -13.74 43.61
CA PHE A 352 4.26 -13.54 43.58
C PHE A 352 3.76 -13.81 42.15
N LEU A 353 2.90 -14.82 41.97
CA LEU A 353 2.03 -14.92 40.80
C LEU A 353 1.28 -13.58 40.62
N GLN A 354 1.35 -13.00 39.43
CA GLN A 354 0.70 -11.72 39.14
C GLN A 354 -0.83 -11.87 39.02
N PRO A 355 -1.62 -10.80 39.21
CA PRO A 355 -3.04 -10.83 38.88
C PRO A 355 -3.24 -11.15 37.40
N LEU A 356 -4.15 -12.08 37.09
CA LEU A 356 -4.38 -12.55 35.72
C LEU A 356 -4.84 -11.39 34.83
N GLN A 357 -4.11 -11.19 33.74
CA GLN A 357 -4.42 -10.25 32.66
C GLN A 357 -5.39 -10.90 31.63
N PRO A 358 -5.94 -10.16 30.66
CA PRO A 358 -6.61 -10.76 29.50
C PRO A 358 -5.70 -11.76 28.75
N LEU A 359 -6.30 -12.58 27.89
CA LEU A 359 -5.56 -13.57 27.10
C LEU A 359 -4.75 -12.90 25.96
N SER A 360 -3.81 -13.64 25.38
CA SER A 360 -3.26 -13.29 24.07
C SER A 360 -4.32 -13.39 22.98
N ASN A 361 -4.14 -12.65 21.87
CA ASN A 361 -5.04 -12.72 20.72
C ASN A 361 -5.15 -14.17 20.21
N ASP A 362 -4.01 -14.87 20.11
CA ASP A 362 -3.93 -16.24 19.61
C ASP A 362 -4.73 -17.21 20.49
N ALA A 363 -4.66 -17.08 21.82
CA ALA A 363 -5.41 -17.93 22.74
C ALA A 363 -6.91 -17.57 22.77
N ALA A 364 -7.27 -16.28 22.68
CA ALA A 364 -8.66 -15.85 22.56
C ALA A 364 -9.28 -16.37 21.24
N GLN A 365 -8.52 -16.33 20.14
CA GLN A 365 -8.90 -16.92 18.87
C GLN A 365 -9.04 -18.45 18.97
N GLN A 366 -8.08 -19.17 19.56
CA GLN A 366 -8.16 -20.63 19.74
C GLN A 366 -9.37 -21.08 20.56
N ILE A 367 -9.73 -20.33 21.61
CA ILE A 367 -10.96 -20.58 22.39
C ILE A 367 -12.19 -20.37 21.52
N PHE A 368 -12.25 -19.27 20.77
CA PHE A 368 -13.38 -18.94 19.89
C PHE A 368 -13.54 -20.00 18.77
N GLU A 369 -12.47 -20.32 18.06
CA GLU A 369 -12.42 -21.34 17.00
C GLU A 369 -12.83 -22.73 17.52
N GLN A 370 -12.43 -23.11 18.74
CA GLN A 370 -12.79 -24.39 19.35
C GLN A 370 -14.26 -24.46 19.81
N ILE A 371 -14.94 -23.31 19.98
CA ILE A 371 -16.37 -23.24 20.29
C ILE A 371 -17.20 -23.18 19.00
N THR A 372 -16.79 -22.39 18.00
CA THR A 372 -17.60 -22.17 16.78
C THR A 372 -17.33 -23.15 15.63
N ASP A 373 -16.30 -23.99 15.72
CA ASP A 373 -15.81 -24.89 14.66
C ASP A 373 -15.47 -24.17 13.32
N ASP A 374 -15.23 -22.84 13.39
CA ASP A 374 -14.90 -21.99 12.25
C ASP A 374 -13.41 -21.61 12.24
N SER A 375 -12.66 -22.32 11.41
CA SER A 375 -11.22 -22.11 11.20
C SER A 375 -10.87 -21.00 10.20
N HIS A 376 -11.86 -20.32 9.59
CA HIS A 376 -11.60 -19.27 8.61
C HIS A 376 -11.41 -17.90 9.28
N ALA A 377 -10.29 -17.23 8.95
CA ALA A 377 -10.02 -15.88 9.42
C ALA A 377 -10.88 -14.85 8.68
N SER A 378 -11.73 -14.14 9.42
CA SER A 378 -12.60 -13.05 8.95
C SER A 378 -12.37 -11.76 9.74
N ASP A 379 -12.63 -10.61 9.11
CA ASP A 379 -12.51 -9.31 9.77
C ASP A 379 -13.62 -9.11 10.82
N GLU A 380 -14.78 -9.73 10.63
CA GLU A 380 -15.91 -9.74 11.57
C GLU A 380 -15.56 -10.47 12.88
N ARG A 381 -14.89 -11.62 12.80
CA ARG A 381 -14.40 -12.36 13.98
C ARG A 381 -13.35 -11.57 14.73
N THR A 382 -12.49 -10.86 14.01
CA THR A 382 -11.48 -9.96 14.58
C THR A 382 -12.16 -8.83 15.36
N GLN A 383 -13.17 -8.17 14.79
CA GLN A 383 -13.96 -7.13 15.47
C GLN A 383 -14.68 -7.66 16.73
N LEU A 384 -15.26 -8.86 16.69
CA LEU A 384 -15.90 -9.44 17.88
C LEU A 384 -14.89 -9.71 19.01
N LEU A 385 -13.70 -10.23 18.70
CA LEU A 385 -12.65 -10.45 19.70
C LEU A 385 -12.13 -9.12 20.26
N GLU A 386 -11.93 -8.09 19.43
CA GLU A 386 -11.57 -6.73 19.89
C GLU A 386 -12.58 -6.18 20.91
N PHE A 387 -13.88 -6.42 20.72
CA PHE A 387 -14.90 -6.00 21.69
C PHE A 387 -14.84 -6.72 23.04
N THR A 388 -14.23 -7.90 23.12
CA THR A 388 -13.99 -8.60 24.39
C THR A 388 -12.74 -8.10 25.12
N GLU A 389 -11.84 -7.39 24.44
CA GLU A 389 -10.43 -7.17 24.84
C GLU A 389 -9.80 -8.43 25.47
N ASN A 390 -10.04 -9.60 24.86
CA ASN A 390 -9.56 -10.93 25.27
C ASN A 390 -9.91 -11.34 26.72
N MET A 391 -10.96 -10.79 27.32
CA MET A 391 -11.46 -11.24 28.63
C MET A 391 -12.08 -12.64 28.48
N PRO A 392 -11.58 -13.70 29.16
CA PRO A 392 -12.00 -15.08 28.92
C PRO A 392 -13.52 -15.31 28.94
N LEU A 393 -14.22 -14.78 29.95
CA LEU A 393 -15.68 -14.88 30.05
C LEU A 393 -16.42 -14.19 28.90
N ALA A 394 -15.88 -13.07 28.39
CA ALA A 394 -16.50 -12.36 27.28
C ALA A 394 -16.24 -13.07 25.94
N VAL A 395 -15.06 -13.68 25.76
CA VAL A 395 -14.74 -14.54 24.60
C VAL A 395 -15.64 -15.77 24.58
N ASP A 396 -15.76 -16.48 25.71
CA ASP A 396 -16.57 -17.70 25.83
C ASP A 396 -18.06 -17.43 25.54
N LEU A 397 -18.64 -16.38 26.14
CA LEU A 397 -20.03 -15.99 25.90
C LEU A 397 -20.27 -15.50 24.45
N MET A 398 -19.34 -14.75 23.87
CA MET A 398 -19.45 -14.29 22.48
C MET A 398 -19.38 -15.45 21.49
N ALA A 399 -18.51 -16.44 21.74
CA ALA A 399 -18.33 -17.59 20.86
C ALA A 399 -19.57 -18.50 20.85
N HIS A 400 -20.15 -18.84 22.02
CA HIS A 400 -21.39 -19.64 22.08
C HIS A 400 -22.60 -18.92 21.46
N LEU A 401 -22.65 -17.59 21.47
CA LEU A 401 -23.67 -16.83 20.72
C LEU A 401 -23.45 -16.91 19.20
N VAL A 402 -22.20 -16.91 18.74
CA VAL A 402 -21.86 -17.06 17.32
C VAL A 402 -22.11 -18.48 16.82
N GLU A 403 -21.86 -19.51 17.64
CA GLU A 403 -22.24 -20.91 17.39
C GLU A 403 -23.75 -21.05 17.11
N TYR A 404 -24.59 -20.29 17.83
CA TYR A 404 -26.06 -20.37 17.71
C TYR A 404 -26.69 -19.42 16.68
N GLU A 405 -26.20 -18.17 16.55
CA GLU A 405 -26.84 -17.12 15.74
C GLU A 405 -26.06 -16.71 14.48
N GLY A 406 -24.80 -17.13 14.37
CA GLY A 406 -23.90 -16.75 13.28
C GLY A 406 -23.23 -15.39 13.45
N LEU A 407 -22.02 -15.30 12.89
CA LEU A 407 -21.05 -14.22 13.12
C LEU A 407 -21.59 -12.80 12.83
N LEU A 408 -22.22 -12.62 11.67
CA LEU A 408 -22.78 -11.33 11.22
C LEU A 408 -23.99 -10.88 12.06
N THR A 409 -24.77 -11.83 12.59
CA THR A 409 -25.93 -11.57 13.46
C THR A 409 -25.44 -10.98 14.78
N VAL A 410 -24.50 -11.66 15.44
CA VAL A 410 -23.92 -11.22 16.72
C VAL A 410 -23.18 -9.88 16.57
N LEU A 411 -22.40 -9.71 15.51
CA LEU A 411 -21.73 -8.43 15.20
C LEU A 411 -22.72 -7.27 14.95
N THR A 412 -23.91 -7.56 14.45
CA THR A 412 -24.97 -6.56 14.28
C THR A 412 -25.66 -6.25 15.60
N ARG A 413 -26.03 -7.27 16.39
CA ARG A 413 -26.64 -7.10 17.71
C ARG A 413 -25.74 -6.37 18.70
N TRP A 414 -24.43 -6.64 18.70
CA TRP A 414 -23.49 -5.97 19.61
C TRP A 414 -23.50 -4.45 19.45
N LYS A 415 -23.74 -3.92 18.24
CA LYS A 415 -23.79 -2.47 17.97
C LYS A 415 -24.91 -1.77 18.75
N THR A 416 -26.00 -2.48 19.07
CA THR A 416 -27.16 -1.97 19.81
C THR A 416 -27.24 -2.47 21.25
N GLU A 417 -26.89 -3.73 21.53
CA GLU A 417 -27.13 -4.41 22.82
C GLU A 417 -25.92 -4.42 23.75
N LYS A 418 -24.70 -4.18 23.23
CA LYS A 418 -23.46 -4.06 24.02
C LYS A 418 -23.28 -5.21 25.02
N THR A 419 -22.83 -4.96 26.25
CA THR A 419 -22.60 -6.04 27.23
C THR A 419 -23.85 -6.81 27.62
N SER A 420 -25.04 -6.23 27.47
CA SER A 420 -26.29 -6.94 27.73
C SER A 420 -26.58 -8.06 26.73
N LEU A 421 -25.91 -8.07 25.56
CA LEU A 421 -25.87 -9.24 24.68
C LEU A 421 -25.20 -10.46 25.36
N LEU A 422 -24.23 -10.23 26.24
CA LEU A 422 -23.48 -11.24 27.00
C LEU A 422 -24.09 -11.47 28.40
N SER A 423 -25.37 -11.17 28.59
CA SER A 423 -26.08 -11.19 29.88
C SER A 423 -27.38 -12.02 29.83
N VAL A 424 -27.39 -13.08 29.02
CA VAL A 424 -28.55 -13.99 28.84
C VAL A 424 -28.76 -14.91 30.06
N GLY A 425 -27.68 -15.29 30.75
CA GLY A 425 -27.73 -16.16 31.93
C GLY A 425 -28.24 -15.47 33.19
N HIS A 426 -28.54 -16.26 34.23
CA HIS A 426 -28.96 -15.77 35.56
C HIS A 426 -27.83 -15.85 36.62
N ASP A 427 -26.67 -16.42 36.29
CA ASP A 427 -25.51 -16.50 37.20
C ASP A 427 -24.30 -15.73 36.66
N ARG A 428 -23.34 -15.42 37.55
CA ARG A 428 -22.13 -14.64 37.22
C ARG A 428 -21.11 -15.35 36.30
N HIS A 429 -21.37 -16.60 35.92
CA HIS A 429 -20.56 -17.40 34.98
C HIS A 429 -21.21 -17.49 33.59
N SER A 430 -22.49 -17.11 33.48
CA SER A 430 -23.29 -17.04 32.25
C SER A 430 -23.83 -15.63 31.94
N ASN A 431 -23.47 -14.64 32.77
CA ASN A 431 -23.93 -13.25 32.67
C ASN A 431 -22.79 -12.27 33.00
N LEU A 432 -22.36 -11.50 32.00
CA LEU A 432 -21.23 -10.58 32.11
C LEU A 432 -21.56 -9.33 32.91
N ASP A 433 -22.74 -8.73 32.73
CA ASP A 433 -23.16 -7.55 33.50
C ASP A 433 -23.22 -7.85 35.01
N THR A 434 -23.66 -9.06 35.39
CA THR A 434 -23.67 -9.53 36.78
C THR A 434 -22.26 -9.68 37.34
N SER A 435 -21.33 -10.21 36.54
CA SER A 435 -19.91 -10.31 36.91
C SER A 435 -19.27 -8.93 37.14
N ILE A 436 -19.63 -7.93 36.34
CA ILE A 436 -19.19 -6.54 36.50
C ILE A 436 -19.86 -5.88 37.72
N ALA A 437 -21.17 -6.01 37.89
CA ALA A 437 -21.95 -5.42 38.98
C ALA A 437 -21.49 -5.87 40.39
N ILE A 438 -21.12 -7.14 40.55
CA ILE A 438 -20.51 -7.66 41.80
C ILE A 438 -19.21 -6.90 42.13
N SER A 439 -18.42 -6.55 41.12
CA SER A 439 -17.17 -5.80 41.27
C SER A 439 -17.42 -4.33 41.66
N LEU A 440 -18.49 -3.72 41.15
CA LEU A 440 -18.90 -2.34 41.46
C LEU A 440 -19.54 -2.20 42.85
N SER A 441 -20.11 -3.30 43.36
CA SER A 441 -20.67 -3.42 44.71
C SER A 441 -19.62 -3.66 45.80
N SER A 442 -18.33 -3.80 45.46
CA SER A 442 -17.27 -3.96 46.46
C SER A 442 -17.21 -2.76 47.41
N PRO A 443 -17.10 -2.97 48.74
CA PRO A 443 -17.04 -1.89 49.72
C PRO A 443 -15.75 -1.04 49.62
N ARG A 444 -14.75 -1.50 48.84
CA ARG A 444 -13.53 -0.73 48.54
C ARG A 444 -13.79 0.41 47.53
N ILE A 445 -14.90 0.38 46.79
CA ILE A 445 -15.21 1.36 45.73
C ILE A 445 -15.75 2.67 46.32
N THR A 446 -14.91 3.72 46.33
CA THR A 446 -15.30 5.08 46.73
C THR A 446 -16.13 5.79 45.65
N PRO A 447 -16.88 6.86 45.99
CA PRO A 447 -17.60 7.67 44.99
C PRO A 447 -16.67 8.23 43.89
N GLY A 448 -15.54 8.83 44.26
CA GLY A 448 -14.55 9.34 43.29
C GLY A 448 -13.90 8.24 42.43
N ALA A 449 -13.83 6.99 42.91
CA ALA A 449 -13.41 5.86 42.09
C ALA A 449 -14.48 5.48 41.05
N ARG A 450 -15.78 5.61 41.37
CA ARG A 450 -16.87 5.44 40.38
C ARG A 450 -16.87 6.55 39.34
N GLU A 451 -16.63 7.80 39.73
CA GLU A 451 -16.49 8.93 38.79
C GLU A 451 -15.26 8.78 37.89
N LEU A 452 -14.12 8.34 38.44
CA LEU A 452 -12.95 8.04 37.62
C LEU A 452 -13.20 6.88 36.64
N LEU A 453 -13.93 5.85 37.07
CA LEU A 453 -14.29 4.72 36.20
C LEU A 453 -15.29 5.14 35.10
N SER A 454 -16.26 6.01 35.41
CA SER A 454 -17.19 6.52 34.40
C SER A 454 -16.51 7.46 33.40
N LEU A 455 -15.50 8.23 33.81
CA LEU A 455 -14.62 8.92 32.87
C LEU A 455 -13.81 7.94 31.99
N LEU A 456 -13.20 6.90 32.57
CA LEU A 456 -12.46 5.88 31.81
C LEU A 456 -13.37 5.09 30.84
N SER A 457 -14.68 5.01 31.11
CA SER A 457 -15.65 4.39 30.21
C SER A 457 -15.65 5.04 28.81
N ILE A 458 -15.52 6.36 28.73
CA ILE A 458 -15.49 7.12 27.47
C ILE A 458 -14.06 7.40 26.95
N LEU A 459 -13.02 6.79 27.53
CA LEU A 459 -11.62 7.01 27.14
C LEU A 459 -10.93 5.68 26.74
N PRO A 460 -11.00 5.26 25.46
CA PRO A 460 -10.41 4.01 24.99
C PRO A 460 -8.89 3.90 25.22
N ASP A 461 -8.14 5.00 25.07
CA ASP A 461 -6.70 5.04 25.36
C ASP A 461 -6.39 5.21 26.85
N GLY A 462 -7.42 5.32 27.70
CA GLY A 462 -7.28 5.61 29.13
C GLY A 462 -6.61 6.97 29.39
N LEU A 463 -5.96 7.11 30.56
CA LEU A 463 -5.26 8.33 30.96
C LEU A 463 -3.87 8.03 31.52
N SER A 464 -2.89 8.87 31.20
CA SER A 464 -1.58 8.86 31.88
C SER A 464 -1.64 9.52 33.26
N ASP A 465 -0.70 9.18 34.13
CA ASP A 465 -0.60 9.74 35.49
C ASP A 465 -0.47 11.29 35.46
N HIS A 466 0.20 11.85 34.44
CA HIS A 466 0.28 13.29 34.21
C HIS A 466 -1.08 13.92 33.85
N GLN A 467 -1.92 13.25 33.05
CA GLN A 467 -3.24 13.77 32.71
C GLN A 467 -4.18 13.72 33.92
N LEU A 468 -4.12 12.65 34.73
CA LEU A 468 -4.90 12.55 35.97
C LEU A 468 -4.62 13.71 36.94
N THR A 469 -3.38 14.21 37.03
CA THR A 469 -3.04 15.33 37.92
C THR A 469 -3.23 16.72 37.31
N HIS A 470 -3.17 16.88 35.98
CA HIS A 470 -3.18 18.21 35.33
C HIS A 470 -4.46 18.55 34.55
N SER A 471 -5.36 17.61 34.30
CA SER A 471 -6.62 17.87 33.56
C SER A 471 -7.71 18.57 34.39
N ASN A 472 -7.41 19.07 35.60
CA ASN A 472 -8.33 19.78 36.51
C ASN A 472 -9.70 19.08 36.67
N LEU A 473 -9.68 17.75 36.77
CA LEU A 473 -10.88 16.94 36.86
C LEU A 473 -11.58 17.16 38.23
N PRO A 474 -12.91 17.26 38.29
CA PRO A 474 -13.66 17.51 39.52
C PRO A 474 -13.77 16.27 40.44
N ILE A 475 -12.68 15.51 40.60
CA ILE A 475 -12.59 14.27 41.40
C ILE A 475 -11.59 14.49 42.53
N THR A 476 -12.02 14.35 43.78
CA THR A 476 -11.13 14.41 44.95
C THR A 476 -10.23 13.17 45.03
N ASP A 477 -9.00 13.35 45.54
CA ASP A 477 -8.01 12.30 45.78
C ASP A 477 -7.83 11.32 44.60
N ILE A 478 -7.74 11.84 43.37
CA ILE A 478 -7.79 11.05 42.13
C ILE A 478 -6.73 9.93 42.06
N LEU A 479 -5.57 10.09 42.70
CA LEU A 479 -4.52 9.06 42.79
C LEU A 479 -4.93 7.91 43.75
N SER A 480 -5.67 8.21 44.81
CA SER A 480 -6.29 7.21 45.70
C SER A 480 -7.43 6.49 44.95
N CYS A 481 -8.26 7.22 44.22
CA CYS A 481 -9.34 6.66 43.38
C CYS A 481 -8.79 5.71 42.30
N LYS A 482 -7.69 6.08 41.62
CA LYS A 482 -6.93 5.19 40.72
C LYS A 482 -6.43 3.93 41.45
N SER A 483 -5.88 4.09 42.65
CA SER A 483 -5.34 2.97 43.44
C SER A 483 -6.45 1.97 43.82
N VAL A 484 -7.65 2.46 44.15
CA VAL A 484 -8.86 1.65 44.35
C VAL A 484 -9.26 0.87 43.10
N LEU A 485 -9.27 1.51 41.92
CA LEU A 485 -9.65 0.84 40.66
C LEU A 485 -8.64 -0.24 40.22
N LEU A 486 -7.34 -0.06 40.53
CA LEU A 486 -6.31 -1.07 40.33
C LEU A 486 -6.45 -2.23 41.34
N ALA A 487 -6.70 -1.91 42.61
CA ALA A 487 -6.87 -2.91 43.69
C ALA A 487 -8.11 -3.80 43.50
N THR A 488 -9.18 -3.28 42.88
CA THR A 488 -10.39 -4.04 42.50
C THR A 488 -10.32 -4.62 41.08
N SER A 489 -9.30 -4.26 40.30
CA SER A 489 -9.10 -4.66 38.90
C SER A 489 -10.25 -4.30 37.95
N LEU A 490 -10.95 -3.19 38.24
CA LEU A 490 -11.85 -2.51 37.31
C LEU A 490 -11.10 -1.63 36.30
N ALA A 491 -9.86 -1.24 36.65
CA ALA A 491 -8.89 -0.65 35.74
C ALA A 491 -7.56 -1.42 35.84
N TYR A 492 -6.73 -1.29 34.80
CA TYR A 492 -5.38 -1.85 34.70
C TYR A 492 -4.41 -0.80 34.17
N LYS A 493 -3.12 -1.10 34.20
CA LYS A 493 -2.08 -0.30 33.53
C LYS A 493 -1.63 -1.00 32.26
N ASP A 494 -1.65 -0.29 31.13
CA ASP A 494 -1.13 -0.81 29.87
C ASP A 494 0.42 -0.78 29.82
N THR A 495 0.98 -1.25 28.71
CA THR A 495 2.43 -1.24 28.45
C THR A 495 3.04 0.17 28.36
N LYS A 496 2.20 1.20 28.16
CA LYS A 496 2.55 2.63 28.18
C LYS A 496 2.30 3.27 29.55
N ASN A 497 2.05 2.46 30.60
CA ASN A 497 1.80 2.88 31.98
C ASN A 497 0.54 3.76 32.15
N ARG A 498 -0.40 3.74 31.18
CA ARG A 498 -1.68 4.46 31.19
C ARG A 498 -2.75 3.63 31.91
N LEU A 499 -3.59 4.30 32.69
CA LEU A 499 -4.73 3.71 33.36
C LEU A 499 -5.87 3.50 32.36
N ARG A 500 -6.15 2.25 31.98
CA ARG A 500 -7.24 1.84 31.07
C ARG A 500 -8.25 0.96 31.81
N SER A 501 -9.47 0.86 31.28
CA SER A 501 -10.48 -0.13 31.69
C SER A 501 -10.87 -0.95 30.46
N LEU A 502 -11.27 -2.21 30.66
CA LEU A 502 -11.50 -3.14 29.56
C LEU A 502 -12.80 -2.81 28.82
N VAL A 503 -12.86 -3.01 27.49
CA VAL A 503 -14.03 -2.67 26.66
C VAL A 503 -15.37 -3.16 27.27
N PRO A 504 -15.53 -4.41 27.75
CA PRO A 504 -16.79 -4.81 28.38
C PRO A 504 -17.13 -4.01 29.65
N ILE A 505 -16.14 -3.68 30.50
CA ILE A 505 -16.36 -2.83 31.68
C ILE A 505 -16.73 -1.40 31.23
N ARG A 506 -16.08 -0.89 30.18
CA ARG A 506 -16.35 0.45 29.63
C ARG A 506 -17.74 0.57 29.02
N GLU A 507 -18.22 -0.42 28.27
CA GLU A 507 -19.57 -0.38 27.68
C GLU A 507 -20.66 -0.56 28.76
N HIS A 508 -20.49 -1.48 29.72
CA HIS A 508 -21.37 -1.61 30.88
C HIS A 508 -21.49 -0.30 31.67
N ILE A 509 -20.37 0.37 31.95
CA ILE A 509 -20.38 1.64 32.70
C ILE A 509 -21.03 2.77 31.89
N GLN A 510 -20.82 2.85 30.56
CA GLN A 510 -21.55 3.81 29.72
C GLN A 510 -23.07 3.59 29.77
N GLN A 511 -23.52 2.34 29.86
CA GLN A 511 -24.94 1.97 29.89
C GLN A 511 -25.60 2.21 31.25
N PHE A 512 -24.94 1.85 32.36
CA PHE A 512 -25.54 1.85 33.70
C PHE A 512 -25.02 2.94 34.66
N SER A 513 -23.90 3.61 34.35
CA SER A 513 -23.30 4.66 35.20
C SER A 513 -22.43 5.65 34.38
N PRO A 514 -23.01 6.34 33.37
CA PRO A 514 -22.25 7.24 32.51
C PRO A 514 -21.62 8.42 33.25
N PRO A 515 -20.55 9.03 32.71
CA PRO A 515 -19.87 10.17 33.34
C PRO A 515 -20.75 11.42 33.43
N SER A 516 -20.54 12.21 34.49
CA SER A 516 -21.28 13.46 34.68
C SER A 516 -20.84 14.53 33.68
N GLN A 517 -21.76 15.39 33.24
CA GLN A 517 -21.47 16.44 32.27
C GLN A 517 -20.29 17.36 32.64
N PRO A 518 -20.11 17.81 33.90
CA PRO A 518 -18.92 18.59 34.29
C PRO A 518 -17.60 17.84 34.09
N LEU A 519 -17.59 16.52 34.27
CA LEU A 519 -16.42 15.66 34.11
C LEU A 519 -16.06 15.48 32.62
N VAL A 520 -17.09 15.28 31.77
CA VAL A 520 -16.93 15.23 30.30
C VAL A 520 -16.46 16.58 29.73
N MET A 521 -17.06 17.69 30.18
CA MET A 521 -16.66 19.04 29.77
C MET A 521 -15.22 19.37 30.20
N SER A 522 -14.77 18.92 31.37
CA SER A 522 -13.40 19.14 31.85
C SER A 522 -12.37 18.44 30.96
N ILE A 523 -12.57 17.15 30.63
CA ILE A 523 -11.64 16.43 29.74
C ILE A 523 -11.72 16.94 28.29
N ARG A 524 -12.93 17.26 27.79
CA ARG A 524 -13.13 17.84 26.45
C ARG A 524 -12.41 19.18 26.31
N LYS A 525 -12.52 20.08 27.29
CA LYS A 525 -11.78 21.35 27.29
C LYS A 525 -10.26 21.14 27.31
N GLY A 526 -9.77 20.13 28.04
CA GLY A 526 -8.36 19.73 27.97
C GLY A 526 -7.93 19.32 26.56
N PHE A 527 -8.77 18.59 25.84
CA PHE A 527 -8.53 18.20 24.44
C PHE A 527 -8.68 19.36 23.45
N HIS A 528 -9.61 20.30 23.66
CA HIS A 528 -9.71 21.53 22.86
C HIS A 528 -8.44 22.37 23.00
N ASN A 529 -7.95 22.59 24.22
CA ASN A 529 -6.69 23.29 24.46
C ASN A 529 -5.51 22.62 23.74
N LEU A 530 -5.43 21.28 23.74
CA LEU A 530 -4.37 20.52 23.07
C LEU A 530 -4.42 20.68 21.53
N LEU A 531 -5.61 20.61 20.94
CA LEU A 531 -5.80 20.76 19.49
C LEU A 531 -5.67 22.21 19.02
N ASN A 532 -6.03 23.19 19.85
CA ASN A 532 -5.80 24.60 19.57
C ASN A 532 -4.30 24.94 19.62
N SER A 533 -3.56 24.45 20.63
CA SER A 533 -2.09 24.59 20.69
C SER A 533 -1.40 23.96 19.47
N TYR A 534 -1.95 22.88 18.92
CA TYR A 534 -1.50 22.31 17.65
C TYR A 534 -1.89 23.18 16.44
N ALA A 535 -3.10 23.74 16.44
CA ALA A 535 -3.59 24.61 15.36
C ALA A 535 -2.87 25.98 15.29
N GLU A 536 -2.33 26.46 16.41
CA GLU A 536 -1.47 27.65 16.50
C GLU A 536 -0.04 27.40 16.02
N HIS A 537 0.44 26.14 16.05
CA HIS A 537 1.81 25.75 15.71
C HIS A 537 1.94 24.92 14.41
N LYS A 538 0.98 25.04 13.49
CA LYS A 538 0.90 24.22 12.25
C LYS A 538 2.15 24.19 11.36
N THR A 539 2.98 25.23 11.37
CA THR A 539 4.21 25.33 10.57
C THR A 539 5.43 24.69 11.23
N ALA A 540 5.40 24.47 12.55
CA ALA A 540 6.46 23.82 13.32
C ALA A 540 5.83 23.03 14.49
N PRO A 541 5.10 21.94 14.20
CA PRO A 541 4.33 21.22 15.21
C PRO A 541 5.25 20.61 16.26
N ILE A 542 5.17 21.12 17.49
CA ILE A 542 6.02 20.66 18.60
C ILE A 542 5.81 19.16 18.80
N SER A 543 6.88 18.37 18.69
CA SER A 543 6.81 16.90 18.68
C SER A 543 6.11 16.32 19.93
N SER A 544 6.20 16.99 21.07
CA SER A 544 5.48 16.65 22.30
C SER A 544 3.95 16.84 22.22
N ILE A 545 3.45 17.77 21.40
CA ILE A 545 2.01 17.98 21.15
C ILE A 545 1.51 16.87 20.21
N THR A 546 2.20 16.63 19.10
CA THR A 546 1.85 15.56 18.14
C THR A 546 1.85 14.18 18.81
N ALA A 547 2.84 13.90 19.68
CA ALA A 547 2.88 12.69 20.49
C ALA A 547 1.71 12.61 21.51
N GLN A 548 1.30 13.71 22.12
CA GLN A 548 0.13 13.74 23.02
C GLN A 548 -1.19 13.51 22.29
N ILE A 549 -1.36 14.07 21.09
CA ILE A 549 -2.54 13.80 20.23
C ILE A 549 -2.57 12.33 19.84
N THR A 550 -1.45 11.79 19.36
CA THR A 550 -1.30 10.36 19.01
C THR A 550 -1.56 9.43 20.20
N ALA A 551 -1.16 9.80 21.42
CA ALA A 551 -1.39 9.03 22.63
C ALA A 551 -2.81 9.16 23.22
N ASN A 552 -3.70 9.94 22.59
CA ASN A 552 -5.10 10.11 22.96
C ASN A 552 -6.03 10.06 21.72
N PHE A 553 -5.61 9.35 20.67
CA PHE A 553 -6.26 9.33 19.36
C PHE A 553 -7.72 8.83 19.42
N ALA A 554 -7.97 7.71 20.10
CA ALA A 554 -9.30 7.16 20.28
C ALA A 554 -10.11 7.92 21.36
N ASN A 555 -9.43 8.48 22.37
CA ASN A 555 -10.04 9.40 23.34
C ASN A 555 -10.62 10.64 22.65
N LEU A 556 -9.84 11.29 21.77
CA LEU A 556 -10.26 12.45 20.99
C LEU A 556 -11.47 12.09 20.11
N HIS A 557 -11.43 10.96 19.42
CA HIS A 557 -12.53 10.46 18.61
C HIS A 557 -13.84 10.26 19.38
N LYS A 558 -13.76 9.70 20.60
CA LYS A 558 -14.92 9.48 21.45
C LYS A 558 -15.48 10.79 22.02
N VAL A 559 -14.62 11.63 22.61
CA VAL A 559 -15.03 12.84 23.34
C VAL A 559 -15.45 14.00 22.41
N LEU A 560 -14.77 14.20 21.28
CA LEU A 560 -15.21 15.17 20.26
C LEU A 560 -16.47 14.68 19.55
N GLY A 561 -16.55 13.38 19.26
CA GLY A 561 -17.74 12.75 18.70
C GLY A 561 -18.99 12.85 19.59
N GLU A 562 -18.82 13.07 20.89
CA GLU A 562 -19.93 13.40 21.81
C GLU A 562 -20.23 14.89 21.87
N GLY A 563 -19.26 15.77 21.59
CA GLY A 563 -19.46 17.23 21.51
C GLY A 563 -20.14 17.70 20.21
N LEU A 564 -20.11 16.88 19.16
CA LEU A 564 -20.87 17.12 17.92
C LEU A 564 -22.38 16.83 18.07
N GLN A 565 -22.86 16.41 19.24
CA GLN A 565 -24.29 16.18 19.46
C GLN A 565 -25.06 17.51 19.60
N PRO A 566 -26.26 17.64 18.99
CA PRO A 566 -27.09 18.84 19.10
C PRO A 566 -27.35 19.27 20.54
N GLY A 567 -27.23 20.57 20.82
CA GLY A 567 -27.38 21.14 22.17
C GLY A 567 -26.09 21.21 23.00
N SER A 568 -24.95 20.73 22.49
CA SER A 568 -23.64 20.94 23.13
C SER A 568 -23.25 22.42 23.15
N LEU A 569 -22.94 22.96 24.33
CA LEU A 569 -22.60 24.38 24.53
C LEU A 569 -21.32 24.82 23.80
N ASP A 570 -20.41 23.88 23.53
CA ASP A 570 -19.09 24.10 22.93
C ASP A 570 -18.97 23.50 21.52
N ILE A 571 -20.08 23.38 20.80
CA ILE A 571 -20.14 22.66 19.52
C ILE A 571 -19.29 23.31 18.41
N ALA A 572 -19.31 24.63 18.28
CA ALA A 572 -18.48 25.33 17.29
C ALA A 572 -16.98 25.13 17.54
N GLU A 573 -16.58 25.06 18.82
CA GLU A 573 -15.19 24.79 19.21
C GLU A 573 -14.82 23.32 19.00
N THR A 574 -15.75 22.41 19.27
CA THR A 574 -15.61 20.98 18.96
C THR A 574 -15.40 20.77 17.46
N ILE A 575 -16.13 21.49 16.60
CA ILE A 575 -15.97 21.43 15.14
C ILE A 575 -14.60 21.97 14.71
N ARG A 576 -14.13 23.11 15.24
CA ARG A 576 -12.75 23.59 14.99
C ARG A 576 -11.70 22.56 15.38
N CYS A 577 -11.88 21.89 16.51
CA CYS A 577 -11.02 20.80 16.96
C CYS A 577 -11.06 19.59 16.03
N CYS A 578 -12.23 19.21 15.49
CA CYS A 578 -12.36 18.17 14.47
C CYS A 578 -11.61 18.52 13.17
N LEU A 579 -11.66 19.79 12.73
CA LEU A 579 -10.91 20.26 11.55
C LEU A 579 -9.40 20.29 11.82
N ALA A 580 -8.97 20.73 13.01
CA ALA A 580 -7.56 20.68 13.42
C ALA A 580 -7.03 19.24 13.50
N LEU A 581 -7.85 18.29 13.96
CA LEU A 581 -7.52 16.86 13.97
C LEU A 581 -7.49 16.26 12.57
N SER A 582 -8.38 16.67 11.65
CA SER A 582 -8.32 16.26 10.24
C SER A 582 -7.01 16.72 9.56
N TYR A 583 -6.63 17.98 9.78
CA TYR A 583 -5.34 18.49 9.33
C TYR A 583 -4.15 17.72 9.93
N MET A 584 -4.24 17.30 11.21
CA MET A 584 -3.23 16.47 11.86
C MET A 584 -3.10 15.08 11.22
N TYR A 585 -4.23 14.42 10.92
CA TYR A 585 -4.25 13.17 10.16
C TYR A 585 -3.56 13.35 8.80
N ARG A 586 -3.98 14.34 8.02
CA ARG A 586 -3.48 14.60 6.65
C ARG A 586 -1.99 14.92 6.60
N VAL A 587 -1.42 15.54 7.63
CA VAL A 587 0.03 15.86 7.70
C VAL A 587 0.87 14.70 8.27
N HIS A 588 0.37 13.96 9.26
CA HIS A 588 1.19 13.04 10.07
C HIS A 588 0.81 11.55 9.99
N MET A 589 -0.40 11.19 9.55
CA MET A 589 -0.91 9.80 9.61
C MET A 589 -1.54 9.28 8.31
N ASP A 590 -1.72 10.13 7.31
CA ASP A 590 -2.17 9.75 5.96
C ASP A 590 -3.56 9.10 5.95
N GLY A 591 -4.61 9.92 6.14
CA GLY A 591 -5.99 9.45 6.15
C GLY A 591 -7.03 10.50 6.55
N ARG A 592 -8.28 10.05 6.70
CA ARG A 592 -9.47 10.89 6.99
C ARG A 592 -10.00 10.62 8.39
N THR A 593 -10.32 11.66 9.16
CA THR A 593 -11.03 11.49 10.44
C THR A 593 -12.54 11.28 10.20
N PRO A 594 -13.15 10.15 10.63
CA PRO A 594 -14.61 9.94 10.55
C PRO A 594 -15.43 10.88 11.43
N LEU A 595 -14.82 11.84 12.14
CA LEU A 595 -15.54 12.93 12.79
C LEU A 595 -16.11 13.93 11.78
N LEU A 596 -15.53 14.06 10.57
CA LEU A 596 -16.02 15.00 9.55
C LEU A 596 -17.48 14.68 9.15
N ASP A 597 -17.81 13.40 8.96
CA ASP A 597 -19.17 12.95 8.59
C ASP A 597 -20.21 13.15 9.71
N ARG A 598 -19.76 13.51 10.91
CA ARG A 598 -20.59 13.71 12.10
C ARG A 598 -20.80 15.18 12.44
N ILE A 599 -20.25 16.12 11.65
CA ILE A 599 -20.40 17.55 11.88
C ILE A 599 -21.84 17.99 11.57
N PRO A 600 -22.59 18.57 12.53
CA PRO A 600 -23.96 19.01 12.30
C PRO A 600 -23.98 20.28 11.46
N LEU A 601 -24.12 20.11 10.14
CA LEU A 601 -24.07 21.19 9.14
C LEU A 601 -25.00 22.37 9.47
N HIS A 602 -26.17 22.10 10.06
CA HIS A 602 -27.17 23.10 10.45
C HIS A 602 -26.78 23.97 11.67
N LEU A 603 -25.67 23.66 12.36
CA LEU A 603 -25.12 24.42 13.49
C LEU A 603 -23.76 25.06 13.16
N CYS A 604 -23.29 24.94 11.92
CA CYS A 604 -22.10 25.64 11.45
C CYS A 604 -22.48 27.07 11.06
N ASP A 605 -21.73 28.06 11.57
CA ASP A 605 -21.76 29.40 10.99
C ASP A 605 -21.15 29.40 9.58
N HIS A 606 -21.33 30.49 8.82
CA HIS A 606 -20.85 30.56 7.43
C HIS A 606 -19.33 30.39 7.31
N GLN A 607 -18.55 30.90 8.27
CA GLN A 607 -17.08 30.81 8.24
C GLN A 607 -16.63 29.37 8.49
N LEU A 608 -17.22 28.73 9.50
CA LEU A 608 -16.96 27.34 9.88
C LEU A 608 -17.43 26.35 8.82
N MET A 609 -18.55 26.64 8.13
CA MET A 609 -19.03 25.85 7.00
C MET A 609 -18.06 25.90 5.81
N VAL A 610 -17.54 27.08 5.45
CA VAL A 610 -16.53 27.22 4.39
C VAL A 610 -15.26 26.43 4.76
N GLN A 611 -14.77 26.53 6.00
CA GLN A 611 -13.62 25.76 6.48
C GLN A 611 -13.87 24.24 6.45
N TYR A 612 -15.07 23.78 6.79
CA TYR A 612 -15.47 22.38 6.70
C TYR A 612 -15.52 21.88 5.25
N LEU A 613 -16.11 22.66 4.34
CA LEU A 613 -16.19 22.32 2.91
C LEU A 613 -14.78 22.28 2.28
N MET A 614 -13.87 23.18 2.67
CA MET A 614 -12.47 23.13 2.27
C MET A 614 -11.79 21.84 2.73
N GLU A 615 -11.90 21.46 4.01
CA GLU A 615 -11.26 20.24 4.49
C GLU A 615 -11.85 18.99 3.81
N GLN A 616 -13.16 18.95 3.54
CA GLN A 616 -13.77 17.89 2.72
C GLN A 616 -13.18 17.84 1.30
N MET A 617 -13.02 18.98 0.60
CA MET A 617 -12.36 19.03 -0.71
C MET A 617 -10.89 18.59 -0.68
N THR A 618 -10.18 18.77 0.44
CA THR A 618 -8.78 18.29 0.59
C THR A 618 -8.64 16.81 0.97
N VAL A 619 -9.74 16.11 1.29
CA VAL A 619 -9.69 14.73 1.84
C VAL A 619 -10.63 13.75 1.11
N GLN A 620 -11.49 14.20 0.19
CA GLN A 620 -12.30 13.32 -0.66
C GLN A 620 -11.60 12.94 -1.96
N THR A 621 -11.59 11.65 -2.28
CA THR A 621 -11.12 11.12 -3.57
C THR A 621 -12.15 11.35 -4.68
N TYR A 622 -11.69 11.70 -5.88
CA TYR A 622 -12.44 12.39 -6.93
C TYR A 622 -13.72 11.70 -7.45
N THR A 623 -14.88 12.06 -6.91
CA THR A 623 -16.18 11.97 -7.59
C THR A 623 -16.59 13.34 -8.14
N SER A 624 -16.78 13.46 -9.45
CA SER A 624 -17.03 14.76 -10.10
C SER A 624 -18.33 15.44 -9.65
N VAL A 625 -19.40 14.65 -9.43
CA VAL A 625 -20.72 15.14 -9.03
C VAL A 625 -20.71 15.75 -7.62
N ASP A 626 -19.84 15.26 -6.73
CA ASP A 626 -19.65 15.88 -5.42
C ASP A 626 -18.81 17.14 -5.49
N ALA A 627 -17.90 17.26 -6.47
CA ALA A 627 -17.00 18.40 -6.58
C ALA A 627 -17.76 19.71 -6.86
N GLU A 628 -18.57 19.74 -7.92
CA GLU A 628 -19.41 20.91 -8.24
C GLU A 628 -20.36 21.28 -7.09
N ARG A 629 -20.89 20.27 -6.40
CA ARG A 629 -21.81 20.42 -5.25
C ARG A 629 -21.12 21.09 -4.06
N LEU A 630 -19.93 20.62 -3.66
CA LEU A 630 -19.16 21.18 -2.55
C LEU A 630 -18.70 22.62 -2.86
N VAL A 631 -18.22 22.86 -4.08
CA VAL A 631 -17.77 24.19 -4.51
C VAL A 631 -18.94 25.18 -4.53
N SER A 632 -20.08 24.80 -5.11
CA SER A 632 -21.29 25.64 -5.17
C SER A 632 -21.83 25.99 -3.77
N GLN A 633 -21.82 25.02 -2.85
CA GLN A 633 -22.20 25.27 -1.45
C GLN A 633 -21.24 26.26 -0.78
N GLY A 634 -19.93 26.11 -0.97
CA GLY A 634 -18.93 27.00 -0.38
C GLY A 634 -19.02 28.44 -0.91
N ILE A 635 -19.21 28.61 -2.22
CA ILE A 635 -19.45 29.93 -2.84
C ILE A 635 -20.72 30.58 -2.25
N SER A 636 -21.81 29.82 -2.08
CA SER A 636 -23.03 30.34 -1.46
C SER A 636 -22.81 30.80 -0.01
N HIS A 637 -21.98 30.10 0.79
CA HIS A 637 -21.69 30.54 2.15
C HIS A 637 -20.73 31.74 2.20
N LEU A 638 -19.76 31.83 1.28
CA LEU A 638 -18.85 32.98 1.14
C LEU A 638 -19.57 34.29 0.82
N GLN A 639 -20.68 34.27 0.07
CA GLN A 639 -21.47 35.48 -0.24
C GLN A 639 -22.03 36.21 0.99
N HIS A 640 -21.97 35.59 2.18
CA HIS A 640 -22.39 36.17 3.45
C HIS A 640 -21.21 36.57 4.36
N LEU A 641 -19.98 36.55 3.85
CA LEU A 641 -18.75 36.84 4.58
C LEU A 641 -17.94 37.94 3.90
N ASP A 642 -17.30 38.80 4.70
CA ASP A 642 -16.33 39.81 4.25
C ASP A 642 -14.93 39.42 4.77
N ASP A 643 -14.45 38.26 4.32
CA ASP A 643 -13.15 37.68 4.67
C ASP A 643 -12.39 37.31 3.38
N PRO A 644 -11.66 38.26 2.76
CA PRO A 644 -10.95 38.02 1.50
C PRO A 644 -9.80 37.01 1.64
N LYS A 645 -9.36 36.74 2.89
CA LYS A 645 -8.33 35.74 3.18
C LYS A 645 -8.91 34.33 3.11
N LEU A 646 -10.09 34.13 3.70
CA LEU A 646 -10.86 32.90 3.56
C LEU A 646 -11.36 32.70 2.13
N GLU A 647 -11.78 33.77 1.43
CA GLU A 647 -12.15 33.72 0.02
C GLU A 647 -10.98 33.21 -0.85
N ALA A 648 -9.78 33.79 -0.71
CA ALA A 648 -8.58 33.35 -1.42
C ALA A 648 -8.27 31.86 -1.16
N ASN A 649 -8.30 31.44 0.09
CA ASN A 649 -7.97 30.07 0.50
C ASN A 649 -9.01 29.06 0.00
N PHE A 650 -10.30 29.43 0.02
CA PHE A 650 -11.37 28.62 -0.56
C PHE A 650 -11.22 28.42 -2.07
N TYR A 651 -11.03 29.50 -2.84
CA TYR A 651 -10.84 29.36 -4.30
C TYR A 651 -9.55 28.64 -4.66
N GLY A 652 -8.50 28.77 -3.84
CA GLY A 652 -7.28 27.97 -3.99
C GLY A 652 -7.55 26.47 -3.82
N THR A 653 -8.28 26.12 -2.76
CA THR A 653 -8.67 24.73 -2.46
C THR A 653 -9.61 24.16 -3.53
N ALA A 654 -10.65 24.89 -3.89
CA ALA A 654 -11.63 24.51 -4.92
C ALA A 654 -10.96 24.39 -6.31
N GLY A 655 -10.08 25.33 -6.66
CA GLY A 655 -9.34 25.32 -7.91
C GLY A 655 -8.40 24.13 -8.03
N ALA A 656 -7.62 23.83 -6.98
CA ALA A 656 -6.77 22.63 -6.94
C ALA A 656 -7.59 21.35 -7.10
N PHE A 657 -8.66 21.19 -6.31
CA PHE A 657 -9.56 20.05 -6.34
C PHE A 657 -10.24 19.84 -7.71
N MET A 658 -10.73 20.91 -8.34
CA MET A 658 -11.31 20.85 -9.69
C MET A 658 -10.25 20.62 -10.79
N SER A 659 -9.04 21.16 -10.64
CA SER A 659 -7.92 20.97 -11.59
C SER A 659 -7.44 19.51 -11.68
N HIS A 660 -7.77 18.70 -10.67
CA HIS A 660 -7.54 17.26 -10.64
C HIS A 660 -8.74 16.44 -11.12
N SER A 661 -9.89 17.07 -11.37
CA SER A 661 -11.09 16.41 -11.91
C SER A 661 -11.01 16.21 -13.42
N THR A 662 -11.66 15.16 -13.93
CA THR A 662 -11.67 14.82 -15.36
C THR A 662 -12.77 15.54 -16.17
N ILE A 663 -13.50 16.50 -15.57
CA ILE A 663 -14.64 17.15 -16.23
C ILE A 663 -14.35 18.61 -16.57
N ASP A 664 -13.85 19.40 -15.61
CA ASP A 664 -13.53 20.81 -15.89
C ASP A 664 -12.19 21.29 -15.28
N PRO A 665 -11.06 20.86 -15.89
CA PRO A 665 -9.73 21.34 -15.50
C PRO A 665 -9.54 22.85 -15.72
N MET A 666 -10.31 23.49 -16.62
CA MET A 666 -10.09 24.89 -16.99
C MET A 666 -10.77 25.88 -16.05
N HIS A 667 -12.01 25.64 -15.62
CA HIS A 667 -12.63 26.43 -14.56
C HIS A 667 -11.91 26.24 -13.21
N GLY A 668 -11.35 25.04 -12.96
CA GLY A 668 -10.44 24.82 -11.83
C GLY A 668 -9.21 25.74 -11.86
N PHE A 669 -8.58 25.92 -13.03
CA PHE A 669 -7.47 26.84 -13.20
C PHE A 669 -7.88 28.32 -13.01
N GLN A 670 -9.05 28.74 -13.53
CA GLN A 670 -9.57 30.10 -13.31
C GLN A 670 -9.80 30.42 -11.81
N PHE A 671 -10.21 29.43 -11.01
CA PHE A 671 -10.28 29.59 -9.55
C PHE A 671 -8.91 29.73 -8.90
N LEU A 672 -7.88 29.02 -9.38
CA LEU A 672 -6.50 29.23 -8.94
C LEU A 672 -6.00 30.66 -9.29
N GLU A 673 -6.30 31.17 -10.48
CA GLU A 673 -5.96 32.55 -10.87
C GLU A 673 -6.66 33.60 -9.99
N LYS A 674 -7.98 33.45 -9.74
CA LYS A 674 -8.72 34.31 -8.80
C LYS A 674 -8.11 34.25 -7.39
N ALA A 675 -7.80 33.06 -6.91
CA ALA A 675 -7.19 32.86 -5.60
C ALA A 675 -5.80 33.51 -5.51
N LEU A 676 -5.00 33.46 -6.58
CA LEU A 676 -3.68 34.07 -6.62
C LEU A 676 -3.77 35.60 -6.55
N ALA A 677 -4.76 36.21 -7.22
CA ALA A 677 -5.02 37.64 -7.13
C ALA A 677 -5.44 38.09 -5.71
N LEU A 678 -6.36 37.35 -5.07
CA LEU A 678 -6.83 37.64 -3.70
C LEU A 678 -5.77 37.37 -2.62
N SER A 679 -4.95 36.33 -2.79
CA SER A 679 -3.86 36.03 -1.85
C SER A 679 -2.68 37.01 -1.99
N LYS A 680 -2.43 37.56 -3.19
CA LYS A 680 -1.49 38.66 -3.41
C LYS A 680 -1.99 40.02 -2.88
N SER A 681 -3.30 40.29 -2.87
CA SER A 681 -3.84 41.52 -2.26
C SER A 681 -3.96 41.45 -0.72
N THR A 682 -4.19 40.27 -0.15
CA THR A 682 -4.22 40.05 1.32
C THR A 682 -2.85 39.80 1.94
N GLY A 683 -1.83 39.51 1.13
CA GLY A 683 -0.45 39.31 1.58
C GLY A 683 -0.17 37.95 2.25
N ASP A 684 -1.08 36.97 2.15
CA ASP A 684 -0.82 35.63 2.69
C ASP A 684 0.10 34.83 1.77
N THR A 685 1.39 34.81 2.11
CA THR A 685 2.43 34.06 1.39
C THR A 685 2.25 32.55 1.46
N GLY A 686 1.64 32.02 2.53
CA GLY A 686 1.41 30.58 2.70
C GLY A 686 0.31 30.04 1.77
N VAL A 687 -0.76 30.82 1.60
CA VAL A 687 -1.83 30.55 0.63
C VAL A 687 -1.32 30.76 -0.80
N GLN A 688 -0.53 31.82 -1.07
CA GLN A 688 0.13 32.00 -2.38
C GLN A 688 0.98 30.77 -2.77
N CYS A 689 1.79 30.24 -1.86
CA CYS A 689 2.61 29.05 -2.10
C CYS A 689 1.75 27.81 -2.49
N GLN A 690 0.64 27.59 -1.79
CA GLN A 690 -0.27 26.46 -2.07
C GLN A 690 -0.97 26.57 -3.43
N ILE A 691 -1.38 27.78 -3.82
CA ILE A 691 -2.00 28.05 -5.12
C ILE A 691 -0.99 27.85 -6.25
N LEU A 692 0.20 28.44 -6.14
CA LEU A 692 1.27 28.33 -7.15
C LEU A 692 1.76 26.89 -7.32
N HIS A 693 1.86 26.11 -6.23
CA HIS A 693 2.14 24.67 -6.27
C HIS A 693 1.06 23.90 -7.08
N SER A 694 -0.22 24.20 -6.82
CA SER A 694 -1.34 23.58 -7.54
C SER A 694 -1.34 23.94 -9.04
N MET A 695 -1.02 25.20 -9.36
CA MET A 695 -0.85 25.66 -10.75
C MET A 695 0.36 24.98 -11.44
N ALA A 696 1.44 24.70 -10.71
CA ALA A 696 2.60 24.01 -11.26
C ALA A 696 2.30 22.55 -11.60
N ILE A 697 1.61 21.81 -10.71
CA ILE A 697 1.14 20.43 -11.00
C ILE A 697 0.24 20.42 -12.25
N PHE A 698 -0.66 21.40 -12.37
CA PHE A 698 -1.53 21.55 -13.54
C PHE A 698 -0.72 21.73 -14.84
N MET A 699 0.31 22.58 -14.81
CA MET A 699 1.21 22.80 -15.96
C MET A 699 2.02 21.55 -16.32
N SER A 700 2.55 20.81 -15.34
CA SER A 700 3.22 19.52 -15.56
C SER A 700 2.29 18.51 -16.23
N ARG A 701 1.06 18.34 -15.72
CA ARG A 701 0.05 17.42 -16.28
C ARG A 701 -0.41 17.79 -17.71
N ARG A 702 -0.26 19.04 -18.11
CA ARG A 702 -0.50 19.53 -19.48
C ARG A 702 0.74 19.47 -20.40
N GLY A 703 1.85 18.91 -19.94
CA GLY A 703 3.08 18.77 -20.73
C GLY A 703 3.91 20.06 -20.83
N ASN A 704 3.74 21.01 -19.90
CA ASN A 704 4.51 22.26 -19.85
C ASN A 704 5.41 22.32 -18.58
N PRO A 705 6.47 21.49 -18.50
CA PRO A 705 7.38 21.48 -17.36
C PRO A 705 8.14 22.80 -17.20
N THR A 706 8.31 23.58 -18.28
CA THR A 706 8.91 24.92 -18.24
C THR A 706 8.09 25.92 -17.43
N ALA A 707 6.76 25.93 -17.57
CA ALA A 707 5.89 26.77 -16.76
C ALA A 707 5.81 26.26 -15.32
N ALA A 708 5.73 24.94 -15.11
CA ALA A 708 5.74 24.33 -13.78
C ALA A 708 7.04 24.66 -13.00
N LEU A 709 8.20 24.60 -13.65
CA LEU A 709 9.49 24.94 -13.07
C LEU A 709 9.59 26.43 -12.69
N ALA A 710 9.06 27.32 -13.54
CA ALA A 710 9.01 28.75 -13.25
C ALA A 710 8.13 29.06 -12.03
N LEU A 711 6.94 28.47 -11.95
CA LEU A 711 6.04 28.57 -10.81
C LEU A 711 6.69 28.00 -9.53
N GLY A 712 7.34 26.84 -9.61
CA GLY A 712 8.06 26.24 -8.49
C GLY A 712 9.18 27.13 -7.92
N ARG A 713 9.90 27.88 -8.78
CA ARG A 713 10.90 28.87 -8.35
C ARG A 713 10.27 30.15 -7.77
N GLU A 714 9.09 30.57 -8.22
CA GLU A 714 8.31 31.64 -7.56
C GLU A 714 7.93 31.22 -6.14
N VAL A 715 7.47 29.97 -5.94
CA VAL A 715 7.20 29.40 -4.60
C VAL A 715 8.47 29.37 -3.75
N GLU A 716 9.60 28.88 -4.27
CA GLU A 716 10.87 28.82 -3.53
C GLU A 716 11.28 30.22 -3.04
N GLN A 717 11.18 31.24 -3.91
CA GLN A 717 11.51 32.63 -3.56
C GLN A 717 10.57 33.20 -2.48
N ILE A 718 9.25 33.01 -2.60
CA ILE A 718 8.27 33.49 -1.62
C ILE A 718 8.47 32.79 -0.27
N ALA A 719 8.69 31.48 -0.27
CA ALA A 719 8.85 30.67 0.94
C ALA A 719 10.14 31.03 1.71
N TYR A 720 11.27 31.28 1.02
CA TYR A 720 12.47 31.79 1.68
C TYR A 720 12.27 33.19 2.28
N GLN A 721 11.57 34.09 1.59
CA GLN A 721 11.25 35.43 2.12
C GLN A 721 10.32 35.37 3.35
N ALA A 722 9.40 34.40 3.39
CA ALA A 722 8.54 34.13 4.53
C ALA A 722 9.23 33.35 5.67
N THR A 723 10.46 32.84 5.46
CA THR A 723 11.19 31.92 6.36
C THR A 723 10.45 30.61 6.69
N ASP A 724 9.49 30.19 5.86
CA ASP A 724 8.70 28.98 6.07
C ASP A 724 9.36 27.76 5.40
N LEU A 725 10.11 26.99 6.19
CA LEU A 725 10.83 25.79 5.74
C LEU A 725 9.90 24.69 5.21
N VAL A 726 8.64 24.64 5.66
CA VAL A 726 7.63 23.66 5.21
C VAL A 726 7.10 24.03 3.83
N GLN A 727 7.00 25.33 3.52
CA GLN A 727 6.70 25.80 2.17
C GLN A 727 7.91 25.69 1.24
N VAL A 728 9.14 25.97 1.71
CA VAL A 728 10.37 25.72 0.92
C VAL A 728 10.48 24.23 0.54
N THR A 729 10.20 23.32 1.47
CA THR A 729 10.13 21.87 1.19
C THR A 729 9.14 21.55 0.07
N GLY A 730 7.94 22.15 0.09
CA GLY A 730 6.94 21.97 -0.97
C GLY A 730 7.37 22.55 -2.32
N ALA A 731 8.03 23.70 -2.32
CA ALA A 731 8.62 24.30 -3.52
C ALA A 731 9.64 23.35 -4.18
N LEU A 732 10.53 22.76 -3.38
CA LEU A 732 11.57 21.84 -3.86
C LEU A 732 10.97 20.55 -4.44
N GLN A 733 9.91 19.99 -3.86
CA GLN A 733 9.16 18.88 -4.48
C GLN A 733 8.50 19.29 -5.81
N THR A 734 7.90 20.49 -5.87
CA THR A 734 7.30 21.04 -7.10
C THR A 734 8.34 21.18 -8.23
N ILE A 735 9.51 21.70 -7.88
CA ILE A 735 10.66 21.85 -8.77
C ILE A 735 11.14 20.46 -9.24
N ALA A 736 11.23 19.49 -8.32
CA ALA A 736 11.62 18.13 -8.66
C ALA A 736 10.63 17.45 -9.63
N GLU A 737 9.31 17.54 -9.40
CA GLU A 737 8.28 17.00 -10.32
C GLU A 737 8.41 17.58 -11.74
N ALA A 738 8.63 18.90 -11.84
CA ALA A 738 8.88 19.58 -13.11
C ALA A 738 10.19 19.10 -13.78
N LEU A 739 11.26 18.87 -13.00
CA LEU A 739 12.55 18.37 -13.49
C LEU A 739 12.48 16.89 -13.91
N ILE A 740 11.72 16.04 -13.20
CA ILE A 740 11.42 14.65 -13.59
C ILE A 740 10.72 14.65 -14.96
N THR A 741 9.69 15.47 -15.11
CA THR A 741 8.94 15.64 -16.37
C THR A 741 9.85 16.16 -17.50
N PHE A 742 10.78 17.07 -17.19
CA PHE A 742 11.80 17.56 -18.13
C PHE A 742 12.92 16.54 -18.43
N GLY A 743 13.06 15.48 -17.64
CA GLY A 743 14.12 14.47 -17.74
C GLY A 743 15.44 14.82 -17.03
N ASP A 744 15.52 15.90 -16.25
CA ASP A 744 16.68 16.19 -15.40
C ASP A 744 16.55 15.47 -14.04
N TYR A 745 16.74 14.15 -14.09
CA TYR A 745 16.72 13.28 -12.92
C TYR A 745 17.82 13.62 -11.90
N LYS A 746 18.93 14.21 -12.35
CA LYS A 746 20.03 14.62 -11.46
C LYS A 746 19.67 15.89 -10.69
N GLY A 747 19.11 16.90 -11.37
CA GLY A 747 18.55 18.09 -10.73
C GLY A 747 17.44 17.73 -9.75
N ALA A 748 16.49 16.88 -10.16
CA ALA A 748 15.40 16.43 -9.29
C ALA A 748 15.90 15.75 -8.00
N LEU A 749 16.89 14.84 -8.08
CA LEU A 749 17.48 14.21 -6.89
C LEU A 749 18.19 15.19 -5.96
N ILE A 750 18.81 16.25 -6.48
CA ILE A 750 19.44 17.32 -5.67
C ILE A 750 18.37 18.10 -4.90
N GLU A 751 17.29 18.51 -5.56
CA GLU A 751 16.23 19.30 -4.92
C GLU A 751 15.42 18.47 -3.91
N LEU A 752 15.16 17.19 -4.19
CA LEU A 752 14.57 16.25 -3.23
C LEU A 752 15.50 15.98 -2.03
N SER A 753 16.82 15.97 -2.23
CA SER A 753 17.77 15.83 -1.12
C SER A 753 17.76 17.06 -0.21
N ARG A 754 17.75 18.27 -0.79
CA ARG A 754 17.54 19.53 -0.02
C ARG A 754 16.20 19.51 0.73
N ALA A 755 15.12 19.04 0.09
CA ALA A 755 13.81 18.93 0.71
C ALA A 755 13.81 17.95 1.91
N ARG A 756 14.53 16.83 1.77
CA ARG A 756 14.69 15.83 2.84
C ARG A 756 15.49 16.38 4.04
N GLU A 757 16.59 17.08 3.78
CA GLU A 757 17.38 17.76 4.82
C GLU A 757 16.54 18.78 5.61
N LEU A 758 15.69 19.56 4.94
CA LEU A 758 14.74 20.47 5.58
C LEU A 758 13.71 19.73 6.45
N VAL A 759 13.11 18.65 5.93
CA VAL A 759 12.14 17.81 6.67
C VAL A 759 12.78 17.19 7.92
N ASP A 760 14.02 16.74 7.82
CA ASP A 760 14.75 16.13 8.93
C ASP A 760 15.14 17.19 9.98
N MET A 761 15.57 18.39 9.57
CA MET A 761 15.79 19.54 10.47
C MET A 761 14.50 20.04 11.14
N CYS A 762 13.35 19.95 10.47
CA CYS A 762 12.04 20.23 11.06
C CYS A 762 11.54 19.12 12.01
N GLY A 763 12.26 18.01 12.16
CA GLY A 763 11.83 16.88 13.00
C GLY A 763 10.62 16.11 12.43
N LEU A 764 10.38 16.20 11.12
CA LEU A 764 9.25 15.58 10.41
C LEU A 764 9.62 14.22 9.78
N THR A 765 10.77 13.65 10.17
CA THR A 765 11.23 12.29 9.85
C THR A 765 10.10 11.26 9.97
N GLY A 766 9.83 10.50 8.91
CA GLY A 766 8.80 9.45 8.91
C GLY A 766 7.34 9.93 8.86
N GLY A 767 7.08 11.25 8.74
CA GLY A 767 5.76 11.79 8.41
C GLY A 767 5.45 11.74 6.90
N SER A 768 4.22 12.07 6.49
CA SER A 768 3.76 11.94 5.09
C SER A 768 4.72 12.60 4.07
N ARG A 769 5.16 13.84 4.30
CA ARG A 769 6.12 14.54 3.42
C ARG A 769 7.46 13.80 3.28
N TYR A 770 8.01 13.25 4.35
CA TYR A 770 9.25 12.44 4.31
C TYR A 770 9.06 11.19 3.43
N CYS A 771 7.89 10.57 3.52
CA CYS A 771 7.54 9.38 2.76
C CYS A 771 7.36 9.71 1.28
N ASN A 772 6.69 10.82 0.95
CA ASN A 772 6.50 11.28 -0.42
C ASN A 772 7.85 11.61 -1.07
N ILE A 773 8.71 12.41 -0.44
CA ILE A 773 10.07 12.69 -0.92
C ILE A 773 10.87 11.39 -1.13
N SER A 774 10.73 10.42 -0.22
CA SER A 774 11.38 9.10 -0.35
C SER A 774 10.83 8.28 -1.53
N ASN A 775 9.53 8.38 -1.82
CA ASN A 775 8.89 7.77 -3.00
C ASN A 775 9.34 8.46 -4.29
N ASP A 776 9.35 9.79 -4.33
CA ASP A 776 9.83 10.61 -5.46
C ASP A 776 11.29 10.22 -5.82
N GLN A 777 12.17 10.12 -4.80
CA GLN A 777 13.55 9.65 -4.97
C GLN A 777 13.61 8.18 -5.46
N THR A 778 12.71 7.31 -4.98
CA THR A 778 12.64 5.91 -5.41
C THR A 778 12.22 5.79 -6.87
N GLU A 779 11.22 6.55 -7.31
CA GLU A 779 10.74 6.53 -8.70
C GLU A 779 11.87 6.96 -9.66
N ILE A 780 12.62 8.01 -9.32
CA ILE A 780 13.77 8.43 -10.13
C ILE A 780 14.81 7.31 -10.22
N HIS A 781 15.19 6.68 -9.11
CA HIS A 781 16.14 5.57 -9.16
C HIS A 781 15.60 4.36 -9.95
N ILE A 782 14.30 4.05 -9.88
CA ILE A 782 13.68 3.01 -10.74
C ILE A 782 13.75 3.40 -12.23
N ARG A 783 13.46 4.66 -12.58
CA ARG A 783 13.55 5.20 -13.95
C ARG A 783 14.98 5.14 -14.51
N LYS A 784 15.99 5.40 -13.67
CA LYS A 784 17.42 5.29 -13.99
C LYS A 784 17.96 3.85 -14.02
N SER A 785 17.18 2.86 -13.61
CA SER A 785 17.60 1.46 -13.36
C SER A 785 18.57 1.27 -12.18
N GLU A 786 18.55 2.16 -11.19
CA GLU A 786 19.38 2.14 -9.96
C GLU A 786 18.64 1.41 -8.82
N TYR A 787 18.41 0.11 -9.05
CA TYR A 787 17.53 -0.70 -8.20
C TYR A 787 18.05 -0.93 -6.77
N ALA A 788 19.37 -0.89 -6.55
CA ALA A 788 19.95 -1.01 -5.21
C ALA A 788 19.59 0.21 -4.34
N GLU A 789 19.76 1.41 -4.88
CA GLU A 789 19.40 2.69 -4.25
C GLU A 789 17.90 2.77 -3.97
N ALA A 790 17.06 2.45 -4.96
CA ALA A 790 15.60 2.39 -4.82
C ALA A 790 15.16 1.47 -3.67
N LYS A 791 15.68 0.23 -3.63
CA LYS A 791 15.36 -0.74 -2.56
C LYS A 791 15.89 -0.30 -1.20
N SER A 792 17.06 0.35 -1.15
CA SER A 792 17.63 0.89 0.09
C SER A 792 16.75 1.98 0.70
N ILE A 793 16.23 2.91 -0.12
CA ILE A 793 15.35 4.00 0.36
C ILE A 793 14.05 3.43 0.95
N GLN A 794 13.39 2.51 0.23
CA GLN A 794 12.13 1.91 0.70
C GLN A 794 12.33 1.01 1.94
N THR A 795 13.45 0.29 2.03
CA THR A 795 13.80 -0.50 3.22
C THR A 795 14.03 0.40 4.44
N ALA A 796 14.71 1.54 4.26
CA ALA A 796 14.87 2.54 5.31
C ALA A 796 13.53 3.20 5.69
N LEU A 797 12.61 3.36 4.74
CA LEU A 797 11.29 3.92 5.00
C LEU A 797 10.47 3.02 5.94
N LEU A 798 10.45 1.69 5.71
CA LEU A 798 9.82 0.72 6.62
C LEU A 798 10.40 0.72 8.05
N GLN A 799 11.67 1.09 8.22
CA GLN A 799 12.33 1.13 9.52
C GLN A 799 12.03 2.42 10.31
N ASN A 800 11.92 3.56 9.62
CA ASN A 800 11.75 4.86 10.26
C ASN A 800 10.28 5.29 10.49
N THR A 801 9.31 4.62 9.84
CA THR A 801 7.87 4.94 9.91
C THR A 801 7.18 4.30 11.12
N ALA A 802 7.57 4.72 12.33
CA ALA A 802 7.15 4.10 13.59
C ALA A 802 5.67 4.29 13.98
N ILE A 803 4.93 5.22 13.35
CA ILE A 803 3.68 5.77 13.90
C ILE A 803 2.46 4.86 13.66
N ASN A 804 2.32 4.24 12.48
CA ASN A 804 1.25 3.27 12.21
C ASN A 804 1.63 2.33 11.05
N LYS A 805 1.84 1.02 11.31
CA LYS A 805 2.22 -0.01 10.32
C LYS A 805 1.13 -0.38 9.30
N ASN A 806 0.12 0.47 9.10
CA ASN A 806 -1.05 0.23 8.24
C ASN A 806 -1.46 1.48 7.43
N SER A 807 -0.60 2.50 7.32
CA SER A 807 -0.87 3.70 6.49
C SER A 807 -0.78 3.38 4.99
N GLU A 808 -1.45 4.14 4.13
CA GLU A 808 -1.49 3.86 2.68
C GLU A 808 -0.10 3.95 2.03
N ILE A 809 0.74 4.87 2.51
CA ILE A 809 2.20 4.94 2.31
C ILE A 809 2.90 3.57 2.44
N HIS A 810 2.53 2.73 3.43
CA HIS A 810 3.14 1.38 3.57
C HIS A 810 2.72 0.44 2.44
N GLY A 811 1.49 0.58 1.93
CA GLY A 811 1.06 -0.14 0.74
C GLY A 811 1.93 0.21 -0.46
N TYR A 812 2.15 1.50 -0.71
CA TYR A 812 3.06 1.97 -1.77
C TYR A 812 4.52 1.53 -1.53
N THR A 813 4.97 1.50 -0.26
CA THR A 813 6.31 1.01 0.11
C THR A 813 6.50 -0.46 -0.26
N PHE A 814 5.55 -1.33 0.10
CA PHE A 814 5.58 -2.75 -0.25
C PHE A 814 5.45 -2.96 -1.77
N LEU A 815 4.61 -2.19 -2.44
CA LEU A 815 4.44 -2.21 -3.90
C LEU A 815 5.74 -1.82 -4.64
N ASN A 816 6.41 -0.76 -4.20
CA ASN A 816 7.70 -0.32 -4.77
C ASN A 816 8.80 -1.37 -4.55
N ILE A 817 8.86 -2.00 -3.37
CA ILE A 817 9.79 -3.10 -3.11
C ILE A 817 9.46 -4.30 -4.01
N ALA A 818 8.18 -4.66 -4.17
CA ALA A 818 7.75 -5.75 -5.05
C ALA A 818 8.13 -5.49 -6.51
N LEU A 819 7.91 -4.28 -7.03
CA LEU A 819 8.30 -3.87 -8.38
C LEU A 819 9.82 -4.01 -8.59
N VAL A 820 10.62 -3.50 -7.65
CA VAL A 820 12.08 -3.64 -7.71
C VAL A 820 12.50 -5.11 -7.63
N ASP A 821 11.88 -5.92 -6.77
CA ASP A 821 12.16 -7.36 -6.64
C ASP A 821 11.76 -8.17 -7.88
N VAL A 822 10.74 -7.75 -8.63
CA VAL A 822 10.49 -8.31 -9.98
C VAL A 822 11.69 -7.99 -10.90
N MET A 823 12.06 -6.71 -11.01
CA MET A 823 13.07 -6.21 -11.97
C MET A 823 14.51 -6.70 -11.71
N ILE A 824 14.87 -7.07 -10.47
CA ILE A 824 16.19 -7.66 -10.15
C ILE A 824 16.20 -9.20 -10.09
N GLY A 825 15.07 -9.86 -10.34
CA GLY A 825 15.00 -11.33 -10.42
C GLY A 825 14.79 -12.07 -9.09
N THR A 826 14.29 -11.41 -8.05
CA THR A 826 14.05 -12.03 -6.72
C THR A 826 12.95 -13.11 -6.73
N THR A 827 12.99 -14.02 -5.76
CA THR A 827 12.06 -15.14 -5.53
C THR A 827 10.58 -14.72 -5.49
N ARG A 828 9.70 -15.52 -6.11
CA ARG A 828 8.25 -15.28 -6.21
C ARG A 828 7.57 -15.11 -4.85
N GLU A 829 7.98 -15.89 -3.86
CA GLU A 829 7.42 -15.92 -2.52
C GLU A 829 7.52 -14.55 -1.83
N LEU A 830 8.68 -13.88 -1.93
CA LEU A 830 8.90 -12.57 -1.33
C LEU A 830 8.13 -11.46 -2.07
N ILE A 831 8.05 -11.54 -3.39
CA ILE A 831 7.29 -10.59 -4.22
C ILE A 831 5.80 -10.71 -3.89
N GLN A 832 5.27 -11.93 -3.82
CA GLN A 832 3.88 -12.19 -3.44
C GLN A 832 3.61 -11.72 -2.00
N GLN A 833 4.48 -12.01 -1.04
CA GLN A 833 4.35 -11.53 0.34
C GLN A 833 4.26 -10.00 0.44
N ASN A 834 5.04 -9.27 -0.36
CA ASN A 834 4.98 -7.81 -0.43
C ASN A 834 3.68 -7.34 -1.10
N LEU A 835 3.26 -7.94 -2.22
CA LEU A 835 2.00 -7.60 -2.90
C LEU A 835 0.76 -7.89 -2.03
N ASP A 836 0.74 -9.01 -1.30
CA ASP A 836 -0.34 -9.36 -0.37
C ASP A 836 -0.39 -8.37 0.80
N SER A 837 0.78 -7.94 1.31
CA SER A 837 0.89 -6.89 2.33
C SER A 837 0.38 -5.53 1.81
N ALA A 838 0.71 -5.18 0.57
CA ALA A 838 0.23 -3.96 -0.08
C ALA A 838 -1.29 -3.97 -0.26
N ARG A 839 -1.85 -5.04 -0.85
CA ARG A 839 -3.31 -5.22 -1.01
C ARG A 839 -4.04 -5.22 0.33
N LYS A 840 -3.47 -5.80 1.38
CA LYS A 840 -4.05 -5.77 2.73
C LYS A 840 -4.15 -4.35 3.31
N VAL A 841 -3.21 -3.46 2.99
CA VAL A 841 -3.29 -2.03 3.31
C VAL A 841 -4.35 -1.34 2.43
N PHE A 842 -4.27 -1.48 1.11
CA PHE A 842 -5.16 -0.77 0.17
C PHE A 842 -6.64 -1.16 0.32
N ASN A 843 -6.94 -2.44 0.57
CA ASN A 843 -8.31 -2.90 0.86
C ASN A 843 -8.87 -2.27 2.16
N ARG A 844 -8.03 -2.00 3.16
CA ARG A 844 -8.44 -1.33 4.41
C ARG A 844 -8.64 0.18 4.21
N ALA A 845 -7.79 0.82 3.39
CA ALA A 845 -7.97 2.20 2.97
C ALA A 845 -9.20 2.39 2.06
N LYS A 846 -9.62 1.32 1.37
CA LYS A 846 -10.65 1.28 0.32
C LYS A 846 -10.27 2.04 -0.96
N SER A 847 -8.96 2.17 -1.21
CA SER A 847 -8.40 2.79 -2.41
C SER A 847 -8.34 1.76 -3.55
N PRO A 848 -9.11 1.91 -4.65
CA PRO A 848 -9.15 0.91 -5.73
C PRO A 848 -7.95 1.04 -6.68
N LEU A 849 -7.50 2.26 -6.98
CA LEU A 849 -6.42 2.52 -7.94
C LEU A 849 -5.07 1.86 -7.54
N PRO A 850 -4.62 1.89 -6.27
CA PRO A 850 -3.40 1.19 -5.85
C PRO A 850 -3.47 -0.35 -5.98
N ILE A 851 -4.67 -0.93 -6.00
CA ILE A 851 -4.86 -2.37 -6.22
C ILE A 851 -4.54 -2.70 -7.68
N ILE A 852 -4.95 -1.87 -8.64
CA ILE A 852 -4.62 -2.03 -10.07
C ILE A 852 -3.09 -2.03 -10.26
N TYR A 853 -2.35 -1.15 -9.56
CA TYR A 853 -0.89 -1.20 -9.59
C TYR A 853 -0.31 -2.51 -9.01
N CYS A 854 -0.95 -3.12 -8.00
CA CYS A 854 -0.58 -4.45 -7.51
C CYS A 854 -0.88 -5.57 -8.52
N ASP A 855 -1.88 -5.39 -9.40
CA ASP A 855 -2.19 -6.30 -10.51
C ASP A 855 -1.20 -6.14 -11.66
N MET A 856 -0.77 -4.92 -11.96
CA MET A 856 0.27 -4.61 -12.97
C MET A 856 1.64 -5.18 -12.58
N VAL A 857 2.04 -5.08 -11.30
CA VAL A 857 3.30 -5.70 -10.81
C VAL A 857 3.22 -7.23 -10.79
N LEU A 858 2.03 -7.79 -10.54
CA LEU A 858 1.78 -9.23 -10.68
C LEU A 858 1.82 -9.69 -12.16
N ALA A 859 1.35 -8.86 -13.10
CA ALA A 859 1.48 -9.10 -14.53
C ALA A 859 2.95 -9.08 -14.98
N ASP A 860 3.76 -8.13 -14.48
CA ASP A 860 5.22 -8.07 -14.68
C ASP A 860 5.95 -9.30 -14.09
N LEU A 861 5.52 -9.79 -12.93
CA LEU A 861 6.03 -11.05 -12.35
C LEU A 861 5.68 -12.26 -13.24
N ASN A 862 4.44 -12.35 -13.71
CA ASN A 862 3.99 -13.41 -14.60
C ASN A 862 4.70 -13.35 -15.97
N LEU A 863 4.97 -12.14 -16.48
CA LEU A 863 5.77 -11.88 -17.68
C LEU A 863 7.19 -12.41 -17.51
N ARG A 864 7.87 -12.05 -16.42
CA ARG A 864 9.23 -12.50 -16.07
C ARG A 864 9.36 -14.02 -15.95
N GLU A 865 8.29 -14.71 -15.56
CA GLU A 865 8.23 -16.17 -15.40
C GLU A 865 7.71 -16.91 -16.65
N GLY A 866 7.37 -16.19 -17.72
CA GLY A 866 6.92 -16.77 -18.99
C GLY A 866 5.46 -17.19 -19.03
N ASN A 867 4.64 -16.71 -18.11
CA ASN A 867 3.19 -16.93 -18.07
C ASN A 867 2.45 -15.95 -19.02
N TRP A 868 2.86 -15.91 -20.30
CA TRP A 868 2.50 -14.87 -21.28
C TRP A 868 1.00 -14.59 -21.38
N VAL A 869 0.17 -15.64 -21.48
CA VAL A 869 -1.29 -15.52 -21.58
C VAL A 869 -1.88 -14.75 -20.39
N LEU A 870 -1.39 -15.04 -19.18
CA LEU A 870 -1.89 -14.45 -17.95
C LEU A 870 -1.42 -12.99 -17.81
N ALA A 871 -0.13 -12.73 -18.09
CA ALA A 871 0.40 -11.37 -18.10
C ALA A 871 -0.32 -10.47 -19.13
N GLN A 872 -0.57 -10.97 -20.34
CA GLN A 872 -1.27 -10.24 -21.40
C GLN A 872 -2.71 -9.91 -21.00
N ALA A 873 -3.45 -10.88 -20.45
CA ALA A 873 -4.80 -10.66 -19.96
C ALA A 873 -4.84 -9.61 -18.82
N GLN A 874 -3.93 -9.68 -17.85
CA GLN A 874 -3.87 -8.73 -16.73
C GLN A 874 -3.51 -7.30 -17.19
N PHE A 875 -2.59 -7.13 -18.14
CA PHE A 875 -2.32 -5.80 -18.72
C PHE A 875 -3.51 -5.29 -19.55
N GLN A 876 -4.21 -6.15 -20.31
CA GLN A 876 -5.41 -5.77 -21.07
C GLN A 876 -6.61 -5.39 -20.19
N GLU A 877 -6.80 -6.09 -19.07
CA GLU A 877 -7.79 -5.72 -18.05
C GLU A 877 -7.44 -4.36 -17.43
N SER A 878 -6.17 -4.16 -17.06
CA SER A 878 -5.67 -2.88 -16.51
C SER A 878 -5.83 -1.70 -17.48
N LEU A 879 -5.71 -1.92 -18.79
CA LEU A 879 -5.94 -0.91 -19.83
C LEU A 879 -7.40 -0.39 -19.90
N THR A 880 -8.36 -1.03 -19.23
CA THR A 880 -9.73 -0.50 -19.09
C THR A 880 -9.85 0.65 -18.08
N SER A 881 -8.77 0.92 -17.32
CA SER A 881 -8.70 2.04 -16.38
C SER A 881 -8.82 3.39 -17.10
N ARG A 882 -9.49 4.34 -16.43
CA ARG A 882 -9.49 5.76 -16.85
C ARG A 882 -8.23 6.52 -16.41
N ASP A 883 -7.37 5.88 -15.61
CA ASP A 883 -6.13 6.49 -15.15
C ASP A 883 -5.04 6.44 -16.23
N ARG A 884 -4.50 7.61 -16.59
CA ARG A 884 -3.51 7.75 -17.67
C ARG A 884 -2.15 7.14 -17.33
N GLN A 885 -1.75 7.11 -16.05
CA GLN A 885 -0.48 6.51 -15.63
C GLN A 885 -0.55 4.98 -15.71
N VAL A 886 -1.70 4.39 -15.35
CA VAL A 886 -1.98 2.96 -15.57
C VAL A 886 -1.88 2.59 -17.05
N VAL A 887 -2.49 3.38 -17.93
CA VAL A 887 -2.42 3.14 -19.39
C VAL A 887 -0.99 3.23 -19.91
N VAL A 888 -0.23 4.27 -19.54
CA VAL A 888 1.18 4.47 -19.94
C VAL A 888 2.05 3.27 -19.54
N TYR A 889 1.93 2.80 -18.29
CA TYR A 889 2.71 1.68 -17.78
C TYR A 889 2.38 0.38 -18.54
N CYS A 890 1.10 0.09 -18.77
CA CYS A 890 0.67 -1.09 -19.51
C CYS A 890 1.13 -1.04 -20.97
N VAL A 891 1.06 0.12 -21.63
CA VAL A 891 1.58 0.32 -22.99
C VAL A 891 3.09 0.11 -23.06
N GLU A 892 3.88 0.63 -22.09
CA GLU A 892 5.33 0.37 -22.03
C GLU A 892 5.64 -1.14 -21.92
N ARG A 893 4.92 -1.88 -21.07
CA ARG A 893 5.15 -3.33 -20.88
C ARG A 893 4.67 -4.20 -22.05
N LEU A 894 3.61 -3.79 -22.74
CA LEU A 894 3.15 -4.45 -23.96
C LEU A 894 4.02 -4.12 -25.18
N ALA A 895 4.75 -3.00 -25.14
CA ALA A 895 5.69 -2.60 -26.19
C ALA A 895 7.07 -3.27 -26.10
N ASP A 896 7.52 -3.70 -24.91
CA ASP A 896 8.82 -4.36 -24.70
C ASP A 896 8.87 -5.78 -25.32
N SER A 897 9.05 -5.82 -26.64
CA SER A 897 9.12 -7.03 -27.47
C SER A 897 10.18 -8.04 -27.03
N THR A 898 11.18 -7.60 -26.24
CA THR A 898 12.26 -8.43 -25.71
C THR A 898 11.79 -9.38 -24.61
N ARG A 899 10.73 -8.99 -23.88
CA ARG A 899 10.14 -9.80 -22.82
C ARG A 899 9.26 -10.90 -23.39
N TRP A 900 8.45 -10.60 -24.42
CA TRP A 900 7.42 -11.51 -24.93
C TRP A 900 7.97 -12.61 -25.85
N LEU A 901 7.49 -13.84 -25.66
CA LEU A 901 7.65 -14.92 -26.63
C LEU A 901 7.02 -14.53 -27.98
N ALA A 902 7.67 -14.86 -29.10
CA ALA A 902 7.31 -14.40 -30.45
C ALA A 902 5.81 -14.49 -30.80
N HIS A 903 5.11 -15.58 -30.47
CA HIS A 903 3.67 -15.72 -30.75
C HIS A 903 2.75 -14.78 -29.95
N PHE A 904 3.26 -14.08 -28.94
CA PHE A 904 2.55 -13.06 -28.15
C PHE A 904 2.94 -11.63 -28.53
N GLN A 905 3.91 -11.45 -29.44
CA GLN A 905 4.30 -10.13 -29.93
C GLN A 905 3.18 -9.55 -30.81
N GLY A 906 2.39 -8.64 -30.23
CA GLY A 906 1.40 -7.87 -30.99
C GLY A 906 2.09 -7.00 -32.03
N HIS A 907 1.80 -7.24 -33.31
CA HIS A 907 2.35 -6.52 -34.47
C HIS A 907 2.40 -4.99 -34.22
N ALA A 908 3.58 -4.35 -34.29
CA ALA A 908 3.93 -2.91 -34.31
C ALA A 908 3.14 -1.89 -33.44
N LYS A 909 1.82 -2.00 -33.37
CA LYS A 909 0.83 -1.33 -32.52
C LYS A 909 1.33 -0.92 -31.14
N TRP A 910 1.89 -1.82 -30.32
CA TRP A 910 2.27 -1.44 -28.95
C TRP A 910 3.47 -0.46 -28.91
N PRO A 911 4.61 -0.71 -29.58
CA PRO A 911 5.64 0.31 -29.77
C PRO A 911 5.13 1.62 -30.39
N MET A 912 4.24 1.56 -31.38
CA MET A 912 3.64 2.76 -32.01
C MET A 912 2.75 3.55 -31.03
N MET A 913 1.89 2.87 -30.25
CA MET A 913 1.09 3.50 -29.19
C MET A 913 1.99 4.09 -28.09
N CYS A 914 3.10 3.44 -27.77
CA CYS A 914 4.10 3.96 -26.83
C CYS A 914 4.71 5.27 -27.33
N LEU A 915 5.04 5.35 -28.62
CA LEU A 915 5.52 6.57 -29.26
C LEU A 915 4.44 7.68 -29.23
N CYS A 916 3.21 7.39 -29.63
CA CYS A 916 2.11 8.36 -29.61
C CYS A 916 1.84 8.93 -28.22
N GLU A 917 1.79 8.09 -27.18
CA GLU A 917 1.61 8.57 -25.80
C GLU A 917 2.81 9.39 -25.30
N SER A 918 4.05 8.98 -25.63
CA SER A 918 5.24 9.75 -25.25
C SER A 918 5.23 11.18 -25.81
N GLN A 919 4.79 11.35 -27.07
CA GLN A 919 4.62 12.67 -27.70
C GLN A 919 3.47 13.45 -27.02
N ARG A 920 2.34 12.78 -26.73
CA ARG A 920 1.17 13.36 -26.04
C ARG A 920 1.43 13.71 -24.56
N LEU A 921 2.54 13.26 -23.99
CA LEU A 921 3.01 13.56 -22.62
C LEU A 921 4.24 14.47 -22.59
N GLN A 922 4.97 14.58 -23.70
CA GLN A 922 6.37 15.07 -23.74
C GLN A 922 7.32 14.26 -22.83
N GLU A 923 7.00 12.99 -22.53
CA GLU A 923 7.82 12.14 -21.67
C GLU A 923 9.01 11.53 -22.42
N LYS A 924 10.19 12.11 -22.21
CA LYS A 924 11.45 11.70 -22.87
C LYS A 924 11.80 10.22 -22.63
N LEU A 925 11.57 9.68 -21.43
CA LEU A 925 11.91 8.28 -21.13
C LEU A 925 11.06 7.30 -21.95
N MET A 926 9.75 7.54 -22.00
CA MET A 926 8.81 6.76 -22.80
C MET A 926 9.14 6.88 -24.30
N LEU A 927 9.54 8.07 -24.77
CA LEU A 927 9.95 8.31 -26.15
C LEU A 927 11.17 7.46 -26.54
N TYR A 928 12.26 7.51 -25.76
CA TYR A 928 13.46 6.73 -26.09
C TYR A 928 13.24 5.22 -25.95
N LYS A 929 12.37 4.77 -25.03
CA LYS A 929 11.91 3.37 -24.97
C LYS A 929 11.10 2.97 -26.20
N ALA A 930 10.18 3.82 -26.66
CA ALA A 930 9.43 3.56 -27.89
C ALA A 930 10.37 3.44 -29.10
N LEU A 931 11.36 4.33 -29.25
CA LEU A 931 12.38 4.23 -30.30
C LEU A 931 13.22 2.94 -30.20
N LEU A 932 13.60 2.51 -28.98
CA LEU A 932 14.27 1.23 -28.75
C LEU A 932 13.37 0.04 -29.14
N PHE A 933 12.10 0.02 -28.76
CA PHE A 933 11.17 -1.07 -29.07
C PHE A 933 10.79 -1.14 -30.56
N ILE A 934 10.65 0.03 -31.22
CA ILE A 934 10.50 0.13 -32.67
C ILE A 934 11.79 -0.38 -33.34
N GLY A 935 12.98 0.04 -32.88
CA GLY A 935 14.28 -0.45 -33.35
C GLY A 935 14.47 -1.97 -33.18
N ASP A 936 14.02 -2.55 -32.07
CA ASP A 936 14.08 -3.98 -31.78
C ASP A 936 13.10 -4.79 -32.65
N TRP A 937 11.95 -4.20 -33.00
CA TRP A 937 11.11 -4.73 -34.06
C TRP A 937 11.87 -4.70 -35.40
N PHE A 938 12.50 -3.56 -35.73
CA PHE A 938 13.25 -3.30 -36.96
C PHE A 938 14.50 -4.16 -37.21
N ILE A 939 15.00 -4.92 -36.24
CA ILE A 939 16.32 -5.59 -36.28
C ILE A 939 16.53 -6.64 -37.39
N SER A 940 15.45 -7.00 -38.10
CA SER A 940 15.46 -7.86 -39.27
C SER A 940 14.78 -7.23 -40.50
N GLU A 941 14.31 -5.98 -40.44
CA GLU A 941 13.97 -5.17 -41.62
C GLU A 941 15.32 -4.54 -42.06
N ASP A 942 15.22 -3.30 -42.53
CA ASP A 942 16.23 -2.29 -42.57
C ASP A 942 17.08 -2.24 -41.29
N GLU A 943 18.24 -2.90 -41.37
CA GLU A 943 19.28 -2.86 -40.34
C GLU A 943 19.90 -1.45 -40.19
N VAL A 944 19.67 -0.54 -41.16
CA VAL A 944 20.07 0.88 -41.10
C VAL A 944 19.05 1.67 -40.26
N THR A 945 17.75 1.42 -40.42
CA THR A 945 16.71 1.94 -39.52
C THR A 945 16.95 1.56 -38.09
N ALA A 946 17.12 0.25 -37.82
CA ALA A 946 17.40 -0.24 -36.48
C ALA A 946 18.62 0.52 -35.88
N HIS A 947 19.68 0.71 -36.69
CA HIS A 947 20.87 1.45 -36.28
C HIS A 947 20.59 2.92 -35.94
N ASN A 948 19.79 3.61 -36.76
CA ASN A 948 19.42 5.01 -36.54
C ASN A 948 18.58 5.17 -35.26
N LEU A 949 17.55 4.35 -35.09
CA LEU A 949 16.65 4.37 -33.92
C LEU A 949 17.39 4.06 -32.62
N PHE A 950 18.25 3.03 -32.62
CA PHE A 950 19.12 2.74 -31.46
C PHE A 950 20.12 3.86 -31.17
N THR A 951 20.53 4.64 -32.17
CA THR A 951 21.47 5.76 -31.96
C THR A 951 20.76 6.90 -31.23
N VAL A 952 19.57 7.31 -31.69
CA VAL A 952 18.76 8.33 -31.00
C VAL A 952 18.33 7.87 -29.60
N ALA A 953 17.98 6.59 -29.45
CA ALA A 953 17.68 6.01 -28.14
C ALA A 953 18.90 5.98 -27.20
N LEU A 954 20.08 5.60 -27.70
CA LEU A 954 21.34 5.58 -26.93
C LEU A 954 21.72 6.98 -26.43
N GLU A 955 21.64 8.00 -27.29
CA GLU A 955 21.87 9.40 -26.91
C GLU A 955 20.85 9.85 -25.86
N GLY A 956 19.57 9.52 -26.04
CA GLY A 956 18.50 9.81 -25.10
C GLY A 956 18.68 9.18 -23.71
N PHE A 957 18.97 7.88 -23.64
CA PHE A 957 19.25 7.19 -22.38
C PHE A 957 20.55 7.68 -21.73
N THR A 958 21.52 8.16 -22.51
CA THR A 958 22.75 8.78 -22.00
C THR A 958 22.47 10.17 -21.41
N PHE A 959 21.59 10.97 -22.02
CA PHE A 959 21.12 12.25 -21.46
C PHE A 959 20.33 12.05 -20.14
N LEU A 960 19.49 11.01 -20.07
CA LEU A 960 18.68 10.70 -18.89
C LEU A 960 19.42 9.91 -17.79
N ASP A 961 20.67 9.48 -18.02
CA ASP A 961 21.44 8.60 -17.11
C ASP A 961 20.70 7.29 -16.75
N VAL A 962 20.16 6.60 -17.77
CA VAL A 962 19.36 5.37 -17.66
C VAL A 962 20.20 4.15 -18.02
N HIS A 963 20.54 3.32 -17.03
CA HIS A 963 21.55 2.27 -17.22
C HIS A 963 21.07 1.08 -18.05
N GLN A 964 19.91 0.50 -17.75
CA GLN A 964 19.48 -0.76 -18.39
C GLN A 964 19.23 -0.59 -19.89
N SER A 965 18.47 0.42 -20.30
CA SER A 965 18.11 0.60 -21.72
C SER A 965 19.27 1.14 -22.58
N ARG A 966 20.22 1.87 -21.97
CA ARG A 966 21.51 2.18 -22.60
C ARG A 966 22.33 0.91 -22.85
N ALA A 967 22.33 -0.03 -21.90
CA ALA A 967 22.99 -1.34 -22.06
C ALA A 967 22.31 -2.21 -23.13
N GLN A 968 20.98 -2.17 -23.24
CA GLN A 968 20.21 -2.82 -24.30
C GLN A 968 20.61 -2.28 -25.70
N CYS A 969 20.73 -0.95 -25.88
CA CYS A 969 21.21 -0.36 -27.13
C CYS A 969 22.62 -0.89 -27.51
N PHE A 970 23.56 -0.92 -26.56
CA PHE A 970 24.90 -1.48 -26.79
C PHE A 970 24.87 -2.99 -27.11
N MET A 971 23.98 -3.77 -26.50
CA MET A 971 23.79 -5.18 -26.88
C MET A 971 23.35 -5.32 -28.33
N ARG A 972 22.42 -4.47 -28.81
CA ARG A 972 22.00 -4.48 -30.22
C ARG A 972 23.12 -4.11 -31.16
N PHE A 973 23.85 -3.03 -30.89
CA PHE A 973 25.01 -2.66 -31.71
C PHE A 973 26.08 -3.76 -31.75
N GLY A 974 26.29 -4.49 -30.63
CA GLY A 974 27.19 -5.64 -30.60
C GLY A 974 26.66 -6.86 -31.37
N GLU A 975 25.36 -7.14 -31.31
CA GLU A 975 24.68 -8.20 -32.08
C GLU A 975 24.72 -7.91 -33.59
N MET A 976 24.50 -6.65 -34.00
CA MET A 976 24.63 -6.17 -35.38
C MET A 976 26.08 -6.26 -35.88
N ALA A 977 27.06 -5.84 -35.06
CA ALA A 977 28.48 -5.98 -35.40
C ALA A 977 28.90 -7.46 -35.53
N GLN A 978 28.38 -8.35 -34.67
CA GLN A 978 28.62 -9.79 -34.78
C GLN A 978 28.00 -10.39 -36.05
N LYS A 979 26.74 -10.04 -36.40
CA LYS A 979 26.11 -10.42 -37.68
C LYS A 979 26.97 -10.00 -38.88
N LYS A 980 27.58 -8.81 -38.83
CA LYS A 980 28.48 -8.25 -39.86
C LYS A 980 29.91 -8.81 -39.81
N GLY A 981 30.23 -9.71 -38.89
CA GLY A 981 31.55 -10.32 -38.74
C GLY A 981 32.61 -9.44 -38.06
N ASP A 982 32.27 -8.22 -37.64
CA ASP A 982 33.16 -7.33 -36.90
C ASP A 982 33.22 -7.75 -35.42
N ARG A 983 33.99 -8.80 -35.16
CA ARG A 983 34.27 -9.32 -33.82
C ARG A 983 34.89 -8.27 -32.90
N SER A 984 35.61 -7.27 -33.43
CA SER A 984 36.26 -6.24 -32.63
C SER A 984 35.23 -5.28 -32.06
N LYS A 985 34.38 -4.72 -32.94
CA LYS A 985 33.30 -3.81 -32.54
C LYS A 985 32.21 -4.53 -31.74
N ALA A 986 31.92 -5.80 -32.03
CA ALA A 986 31.03 -6.60 -31.19
C ALA A 986 31.52 -6.69 -29.74
N ALA A 987 32.80 -7.03 -29.55
CA ALA A 987 33.41 -7.08 -28.22
C ALA A 987 33.53 -5.70 -27.54
N GLU A 988 33.70 -4.62 -28.31
CA GLU A 988 33.69 -3.24 -27.82
C GLU A 988 32.32 -2.87 -27.23
N MET A 989 31.25 -3.00 -28.02
CA MET A 989 29.89 -2.66 -27.57
C MET A 989 29.44 -3.49 -26.37
N TRP A 990 29.77 -4.79 -26.32
CA TRP A 990 29.43 -5.61 -25.15
C TRP A 990 30.24 -5.25 -23.90
N ARG A 991 31.48 -4.74 -24.03
CA ARG A 991 32.23 -4.20 -22.87
C ARG A 991 31.60 -2.93 -22.32
N GLU A 992 31.04 -2.06 -23.16
CA GLU A 992 30.27 -0.88 -22.74
C GLU A 992 28.91 -1.24 -22.10
N ALA A 993 28.25 -2.29 -22.60
CA ALA A 993 27.01 -2.80 -22.00
C ALA A 993 27.21 -3.40 -20.60
N ARG A 994 28.33 -4.11 -20.38
CA ARG A 994 28.62 -4.89 -19.17
C ARG A 994 28.46 -4.12 -17.85
N PRO A 995 29.15 -2.98 -17.61
CA PRO A 995 29.05 -2.25 -16.35
C PRO A 995 27.66 -1.62 -16.12
N LEU A 996 26.90 -1.35 -17.20
CA LEU A 996 25.55 -0.79 -17.11
C LEU A 996 24.53 -1.85 -16.68
N PHE A 997 24.69 -3.11 -17.10
CA PHE A 997 23.92 -4.24 -16.56
C PHE A 997 24.33 -4.61 -15.12
N GLU A 998 25.61 -4.52 -14.76
CA GLU A 998 26.03 -4.66 -13.35
C GLU A 998 25.43 -3.55 -12.47
N ARG A 999 25.45 -2.30 -12.94
CA ARG A 999 24.84 -1.13 -12.27
C ARG A 999 23.33 -1.31 -12.07
N SER A 1000 22.64 -1.96 -13.01
CA SER A 1000 21.21 -2.27 -12.97
C SER A 1000 20.88 -3.69 -12.47
N LEU A 1001 21.83 -4.39 -11.84
CA LEU A 1001 21.67 -5.72 -11.23
C LEU A 1001 21.16 -6.83 -12.18
N GLN A 1002 21.29 -6.66 -13.49
CA GLN A 1002 20.81 -7.62 -14.50
C GLN A 1002 21.81 -8.77 -14.71
N THR A 1003 21.95 -9.61 -13.67
CA THR A 1003 22.93 -10.71 -13.58
C THR A 1003 22.95 -11.63 -14.81
N LYS A 1004 21.77 -12.00 -15.33
CA LYS A 1004 21.63 -12.87 -16.52
C LYS A 1004 22.26 -12.27 -17.78
N ASP A 1005 22.17 -10.95 -17.94
CA ASP A 1005 22.69 -10.24 -19.11
C ASP A 1005 24.21 -10.05 -19.01
N VAL A 1006 24.73 -9.82 -17.80
CA VAL A 1006 26.18 -9.86 -17.51
C VAL A 1006 26.74 -11.26 -17.82
N GLU A 1007 26.09 -12.33 -17.36
CA GLU A 1007 26.45 -13.71 -17.71
C GLU A 1007 26.35 -13.98 -19.22
N GLN A 1008 25.42 -13.35 -19.94
CA GLN A 1008 25.30 -13.49 -21.39
C GLN A 1008 26.47 -12.78 -22.10
N ILE A 1009 26.84 -11.58 -21.67
CA ILE A 1009 27.99 -10.83 -22.17
C ILE A 1009 29.30 -11.59 -21.91
N ASP A 1010 29.52 -12.07 -20.70
CA ASP A 1010 30.77 -12.76 -20.35
C ASP A 1010 30.93 -14.08 -21.14
N ARG A 1011 29.82 -14.80 -21.39
CA ARG A 1011 29.80 -15.94 -22.32
C ARG A 1011 30.08 -15.55 -23.77
N ARG A 1012 29.54 -14.43 -24.26
CA ARG A 1012 29.75 -13.93 -25.63
C ARG A 1012 31.20 -13.46 -25.86
N LEU A 1013 31.78 -12.74 -24.91
CA LEU A 1013 33.18 -12.31 -24.95
C LEU A 1013 34.12 -13.53 -24.93
N ALA A 1014 33.93 -14.47 -24.00
CA ALA A 1014 34.73 -15.69 -23.92
C ALA A 1014 34.61 -16.61 -25.16
N ALA A 1015 33.50 -16.53 -25.91
CA ALA A 1015 33.36 -17.23 -27.19
C ALA A 1015 34.24 -16.60 -28.27
N LEU A 1016 34.23 -15.26 -28.41
CA LEU A 1016 35.09 -14.54 -29.36
C LEU A 1016 36.59 -14.77 -29.08
N GLU A 1017 36.99 -14.81 -27.80
CA GLU A 1017 38.38 -15.08 -27.42
C GLU A 1017 38.82 -16.52 -27.79
N LYS A 1018 37.96 -17.52 -27.58
CA LYS A 1018 38.21 -18.90 -28.00
C LYS A 1018 38.27 -19.05 -29.52
N GLU A 1019 37.39 -18.36 -30.25
CA GLU A 1019 37.45 -18.32 -31.71
C GLU A 1019 38.77 -17.68 -32.19
N HIS A 1020 39.21 -16.57 -31.57
CA HIS A 1020 40.48 -15.93 -31.90
C HIS A 1020 41.68 -16.84 -31.62
N GLN A 1021 41.73 -17.51 -30.47
CA GLN A 1021 42.77 -18.50 -30.15
C GLN A 1021 42.78 -19.67 -31.14
N SER A 1022 41.61 -20.22 -31.50
CA SER A 1022 41.52 -21.29 -32.50
C SER A 1022 41.97 -20.84 -33.90
N SER A 1023 41.74 -19.57 -34.24
CA SER A 1023 42.19 -18.96 -35.50
C SER A 1023 43.72 -18.83 -35.55
N LEU A 1024 44.34 -18.43 -34.44
CA LEU A 1024 45.80 -18.37 -34.29
C LEU A 1024 46.44 -19.77 -34.35
N VAL A 1025 45.84 -20.77 -33.68
CA VAL A 1025 46.33 -22.16 -33.74
C VAL A 1025 46.21 -22.73 -35.17
N ASN A 1026 45.10 -22.47 -35.88
CA ASN A 1026 44.95 -22.88 -37.28
C ASN A 1026 45.96 -22.20 -38.21
N LEU A 1027 46.32 -20.93 -37.96
CA LEU A 1027 47.39 -20.25 -38.69
C LEU A 1027 48.77 -20.89 -38.42
N MET A 1028 49.04 -21.29 -37.18
CA MET A 1028 50.28 -21.99 -36.81
C MET A 1028 50.36 -23.43 -37.37
N THR A 1029 49.23 -24.10 -37.60
CA THR A 1029 49.24 -25.42 -38.28
C THR A 1029 49.30 -25.32 -39.80
N LEU A 1030 48.86 -24.20 -40.40
CA LEU A 1030 49.03 -23.91 -41.83
C LEU A 1030 50.46 -23.44 -42.17
N TYR A 1031 51.16 -22.82 -41.22
CA TYR A 1031 52.57 -22.44 -41.33
C TYR A 1031 53.40 -23.04 -40.18
N PRO A 1032 53.75 -24.34 -40.25
CA PRO A 1032 54.64 -24.94 -39.27
C PRO A 1032 56.00 -24.22 -39.27
N PRO A 1033 56.61 -23.95 -38.09
CA PRO A 1033 57.92 -23.32 -38.02
C PRO A 1033 58.97 -24.24 -38.66
N THR A 1034 59.68 -23.72 -39.66
CA THR A 1034 60.79 -24.43 -40.30
C THR A 1034 62.05 -24.26 -39.47
N GLU A 1035 62.29 -25.20 -38.55
CA GLU A 1035 63.58 -25.33 -37.89
C GLU A 1035 64.68 -25.64 -38.93
N GLN A 1036 65.79 -24.90 -38.89
CA GLN A 1036 66.96 -25.37 -38.16
C GLN A 1036 67.91 -24.21 -37.78
N PRO A 1037 68.82 -24.42 -36.81
CA PRO A 1037 69.32 -23.33 -35.98
C PRO A 1037 70.74 -22.85 -36.33
N ASP A 1038 71.03 -21.61 -35.95
CA ASP A 1038 72.38 -21.21 -35.54
C ASP A 1038 72.49 -21.18 -34.01
N LYS A 1039 73.70 -21.35 -33.51
CA LYS A 1039 74.02 -21.53 -32.08
C LYS A 1039 74.55 -20.24 -31.45
N GLU A 1040 74.68 -20.27 -30.12
CA GLU A 1040 75.12 -19.19 -29.21
C GLU A 1040 73.97 -18.27 -28.75
N VAL A 1041 73.63 -18.13 -27.46
CA VAL A 1041 74.18 -18.74 -26.22
C VAL A 1041 73.03 -19.26 -25.33
N ILE A 1042 73.26 -20.38 -24.64
CA ILE A 1042 72.40 -20.91 -23.57
C ILE A 1042 72.93 -20.43 -22.23
N GLU A 1043 72.09 -19.82 -21.38
CA GLU A 1043 72.03 -20.07 -19.93
C GLU A 1043 70.88 -19.30 -19.23
N ALA A 1044 70.67 -19.57 -17.94
CA ALA A 1044 69.77 -18.84 -17.02
C ALA A 1044 68.26 -18.85 -17.36
N SER A 1045 67.67 -20.04 -17.46
CA SER A 1045 66.32 -20.24 -16.90
C SER A 1045 66.40 -20.45 -15.37
N THR A 1046 65.28 -20.25 -14.67
CA THR A 1046 65.04 -20.58 -13.25
C THR A 1046 66.01 -19.99 -12.19
N GLU A 1047 65.69 -18.80 -11.68
CA GLU A 1047 65.52 -18.60 -10.23
C GLU A 1047 64.76 -17.30 -9.88
N VAL A 1048 64.67 -16.96 -8.58
CA VAL A 1048 64.06 -15.75 -8.00
C VAL A 1048 62.52 -15.65 -8.06
N THR A 1049 61.88 -16.51 -7.28
CA THR A 1049 60.75 -16.06 -6.47
C THR A 1049 61.25 -15.16 -5.33
N ARG A 1050 61.09 -13.83 -5.40
CA ARG A 1050 61.01 -12.92 -4.21
C ARG A 1050 60.84 -11.43 -4.57
N SER A 1051 60.05 -10.75 -3.74
CA SER A 1051 59.94 -9.28 -3.57
C SER A 1051 59.49 -8.46 -4.80
N SER A 1052 58.85 -7.28 -4.63
CA SER A 1052 58.60 -6.53 -3.39
C SER A 1052 57.14 -6.13 -3.20
N SER A 1053 56.52 -6.61 -2.12
CA SER A 1053 55.45 -5.89 -1.44
C SER A 1053 56.06 -4.85 -0.49
N THR A 1054 55.65 -3.58 -0.59
CA THR A 1054 55.84 -2.59 0.48
C THR A 1054 54.51 -1.92 0.80
N ASP A 1055 53.71 -2.65 1.58
CA ASP A 1055 52.55 -2.13 2.31
C ASP A 1055 53.01 -1.44 3.62
N LYS A 1056 52.09 -0.71 4.28
CA LYS A 1056 52.14 0.00 5.57
C LYS A 1056 52.68 1.44 5.56
N HIS A 1057 51.78 2.38 5.86
CA HIS A 1057 51.68 3.02 7.20
C HIS A 1057 50.54 4.06 7.19
N THR A 1058 49.67 4.23 8.20
CA THR A 1058 49.17 3.34 9.27
C THR A 1058 47.80 3.87 9.72
N ARG A 1059 46.94 3.04 10.34
CA ARG A 1059 45.76 3.54 11.08
C ARG A 1059 46.07 3.63 12.58
N ASN A 1060 45.42 4.59 13.26
CA ASN A 1060 45.24 4.74 14.70
C ASN A 1060 46.49 5.04 15.59
N GLN A 1061 46.50 6.23 16.19
CA GLN A 1061 46.44 6.30 17.66
C GLN A 1061 45.76 7.60 18.14
N VAL A 1062 45.09 7.51 19.29
CA VAL A 1062 44.42 8.63 19.96
C VAL A 1062 45.39 9.27 20.96
N LYS A 1063 45.43 10.61 21.02
CA LYS A 1063 45.74 11.32 22.28
C LYS A 1063 45.20 12.75 22.28
N MET A 1064 44.49 13.10 23.35
CA MET A 1064 44.14 14.49 23.67
C MET A 1064 45.36 15.19 24.29
N LEU A 1065 45.42 16.51 24.09
CA LEU A 1065 46.10 17.44 25.00
C LEU A 1065 45.19 18.64 25.23
N GLY A 1066 44.66 18.76 26.45
CA GLY A 1066 44.46 20.06 27.10
C GLY A 1066 45.74 20.47 27.84
N PRO A 1067 45.71 21.49 28.73
CA PRO A 1067 44.53 22.12 29.30
C PRO A 1067 43.68 22.94 28.32
#